data_AF-A0A9N8HKZ8-F1
#
_entry.id   AF-A0A9N8HKZ8-F1
#
_cell.length_a   1.000
_cell.length_b   1.000
_cell.length_c   1.000
_cell.angle_alpha   90.00
_cell.angle_beta   90.00
_cell.angle_gamma   90.00
#
_symmetry.space_group_name_H-M   'P 1'
#
loop_
_entity.id
_entity.type
_entity.pdbx_description
1 polymer ?
#
loop_
_entity_poly.entity_id
_entity_poly.type
_entity_poly.pdbx_seq_one_letter_code
_entity_poly.pdbx_strand_id
1 'polypeptide(L)'
;MVLSTTILKALEEMCRYGSAFFTPTGLVLCFLVATITTATAFSARSSTSATNVKGLTTATSTASNETTPLIVPNKEISTTKKSFSLFCKPSTFAAAQGREPSFLKKQLRRFTVFRVAFQVFLEYKWAQRQAKGRKKRLQLDPDDPDSDDHPEIQAYWSQVHDRNAKMLLKKIQKLEGFWVKVGQYLSTRADVMPSEYLQTLSELQDSMPPRSWANTWQTIQEELDESALKQLEHIDPTPLSTASLAQVHRASLKNHNGQSHHPVVLKVQHRGIASLMLQDMENLRVILELLAKTDPDLDFGPVIREYNAEVKKELDFRREAENMKDVSKLLEDAKIKAIVPETIPGLITERVLVMDFCEGFPIRDTDKLDELGVDRELLLERVCAAWAVQMHVGGVFNADPHMGNLLVSTAVPGDASVPVLLDFGLTKRLDPQIKVAFARLMHSSHESDVDGLLQSFDEMGLKINREKGQDPFEDMANMQRGFGNTVPQSQAREVSKQKSKEYHQRQEAKRAEAGLKKKEKLRSPVEAWPSELVFFGRVTNMLRGMCSRLDVSYPYLKTMAMAARETLRASVPLEEHADALIHPSSQSISTPLQRRLIEALHQINEEGHMVGLQVSVLQHGEAIAQVAAGTMGTANPRAVTPTTLFNIFSVSKGVLTIGLLRLIQDGHIDSLDDPVANYWPAFESKPQVTVRHLLTHQAGLASVYPEDATLDTLLDWSTMTTFMAKEAVPSHEPGAETQYHALSYAWLVGGLIEAVTGKPYEEWLDSVLPYNSLEFPGEETARRNLFLAGISEDVCNDRDLAVLSIDRSSLASNQPKGGEQKDVKPPAATSTKDDSDDEDEDERRKKARKVLTKYRGLQQLMNPSVFNMRKVREAKLPSANGHASAASLAEVFDAVIRSNEGSDPLLSKEMLELARTPSRTSSQDSSTQKQAMLNDAEAKFGLGFQLHEFTLPNGDKGVSIGHAGLGGSVVMAIPEEQVVVALTLNHLSQDSVARKRILGIIFDELGWKAPASIPVELHTDELTLPNQELAEEAARP
;
A
#
# COMPACT_ATOMS: atom_id res chain seq x y z
N MET A 1 2.62 8.09 -11.37
CA MET A 1 2.50 7.56 -12.75
C MET A 1 2.17 8.64 -13.79
N VAL A 2 1.10 9.43 -13.61
CA VAL A 2 0.42 10.23 -14.66
C VAL A 2 1.15 11.51 -15.15
N LEU A 3 2.48 11.47 -15.27
CA LEU A 3 3.21 12.32 -16.24
C LEU A 3 4.22 11.49 -17.02
N SER A 4 4.97 10.65 -16.30
CA SER A 4 5.81 9.59 -16.84
C SER A 4 5.06 8.79 -17.91
N THR A 5 3.99 8.08 -17.54
CA THR A 5 3.22 7.23 -18.44
C THR A 5 2.41 8.01 -19.48
N THR A 6 2.37 9.35 -19.40
CA THR A 6 1.40 10.18 -20.14
C THR A 6 2.04 11.05 -21.21
N ILE A 7 3.16 11.74 -20.91
CA ILE A 7 4.06 12.24 -21.98
C ILE A 7 4.57 11.07 -22.81
N LEU A 8 4.79 9.90 -22.19
CA LEU A 8 5.20 8.71 -22.92
C LEU A 8 4.01 8.05 -23.63
N LYS A 9 2.77 8.05 -23.12
CA LYS A 9 1.58 7.69 -23.93
C LYS A 9 1.33 8.64 -25.11
N ALA A 10 1.64 9.93 -25.00
CA ALA A 10 1.56 10.83 -26.16
C ALA A 10 2.46 10.32 -27.28
N LEU A 11 3.72 9.99 -26.95
CA LEU A 11 4.69 9.45 -27.90
C LEU A 11 4.32 8.02 -28.34
N GLU A 12 3.76 7.20 -27.46
CA GLU A 12 3.44 5.80 -27.70
C GLU A 12 2.13 5.61 -28.50
N GLU A 13 1.03 6.29 -28.20
CA GLU A 13 -0.16 6.30 -29.08
C GLU A 13 0.15 7.04 -30.41
N MET A 14 1.02 8.07 -30.40
CA MET A 14 1.59 8.60 -31.66
C MET A 14 2.44 7.60 -32.46
N CYS A 15 2.92 6.51 -31.87
CA CYS A 15 3.60 5.41 -32.57
C CYS A 15 2.64 4.25 -32.92
N ARG A 16 1.84 3.77 -31.97
CA ARG A 16 1.03 2.54 -32.06
C ARG A 16 -0.38 2.75 -32.61
N TYR A 17 -1.19 3.63 -32.00
CA TYR A 17 -2.63 3.76 -32.34
C TYR A 17 -3.10 5.20 -32.51
N GLY A 18 -3.53 5.56 -33.72
CA GLY A 18 -4.15 6.86 -34.02
C GLY A 18 -5.04 6.78 -35.25
N SER A 19 -6.32 6.48 -35.06
CA SER A 19 -7.26 6.19 -36.15
C SER A 19 -8.06 7.41 -36.61
N ALA A 20 -7.94 7.71 -37.91
CA ALA A 20 -8.85 8.51 -38.74
C ALA A 20 -8.98 10.03 -38.47
N PHE A 21 -9.18 10.75 -39.59
CA PHE A 21 -9.48 12.18 -39.72
C PHE A 21 -8.38 13.22 -39.41
N PHE A 22 -8.69 14.45 -39.85
CA PHE A 22 -7.91 15.67 -39.92
C PHE A 22 -6.76 15.76 -40.94
N THR A 23 -6.69 16.93 -41.58
CA THR A 23 -5.78 17.28 -42.67
C THR A 23 -4.56 18.04 -42.16
N PRO A 24 -3.38 17.95 -42.83
CA PRO A 24 -2.16 18.64 -42.38
C PRO A 24 -2.30 20.17 -42.28
N THR A 25 -3.21 20.77 -43.05
CA THR A 25 -3.42 22.22 -43.13
C THR A 25 -3.95 22.84 -41.84
N GLY A 26 -4.80 22.14 -41.08
CA GLY A 26 -5.36 22.65 -39.82
C GLY A 26 -4.29 22.82 -38.73
N LEU A 27 -3.45 21.79 -38.54
CA LEU A 27 -2.35 21.82 -37.57
C LEU A 27 -1.28 22.86 -37.94
N VAL A 28 -0.93 23.00 -39.23
CA VAL A 28 -0.03 24.06 -39.70
C VAL A 28 -0.56 25.45 -39.32
N LEU A 29 -1.87 25.69 -39.48
CA LEU A 29 -2.49 26.95 -39.10
C LEU A 29 -2.43 27.19 -37.58
N CYS A 30 -2.72 26.18 -36.75
CA CYS A 30 -2.63 26.29 -35.30
C CYS A 30 -1.19 26.59 -34.81
N PHE A 31 -0.16 25.94 -35.37
CA PHE A 31 1.24 26.21 -35.01
C PHE A 31 1.70 27.61 -35.47
N LEU A 32 1.29 28.07 -36.65
CA LEU A 32 1.53 29.45 -37.11
C LEU A 32 0.84 30.47 -36.20
N VAL A 33 -0.44 30.29 -35.90
CA VAL A 33 -1.21 31.18 -35.01
C VAL A 33 -0.61 31.22 -33.60
N ALA A 34 -0.26 30.08 -32.99
CA ALA A 34 0.39 30.07 -31.67
C ALA A 34 1.72 30.84 -31.65
N THR A 35 2.49 30.78 -32.75
CA THR A 35 3.76 31.51 -32.92
C THR A 35 3.53 33.02 -33.13
N ILE A 36 2.49 33.40 -33.87
CA ILE A 36 2.19 34.80 -34.21
C ILE A 36 1.49 35.53 -33.04
N THR A 37 0.43 34.94 -32.48
CA THR A 37 -0.39 35.55 -31.41
C THR A 37 0.40 35.79 -30.12
N THR A 38 1.41 34.97 -29.82
CA THR A 38 2.29 35.20 -28.66
C THR A 38 3.38 36.24 -28.93
N ALA A 39 3.74 36.51 -30.19
CA ALA A 39 4.65 37.60 -30.56
C ALA A 39 3.94 38.97 -30.48
N THR A 40 2.71 39.06 -30.98
CA THR A 40 1.92 40.31 -30.96
C THR A 40 1.47 40.71 -29.55
N ALA A 41 1.07 39.74 -28.71
CA ALA A 41 0.62 39.99 -27.34
C ALA A 41 1.69 40.65 -26.44
N PHE A 42 2.98 40.42 -26.70
CA PHE A 42 4.07 41.10 -25.99
C PHE A 42 4.49 42.43 -26.63
N SER A 43 4.43 42.54 -27.97
CA SER A 43 4.76 43.80 -28.66
C SER A 43 3.79 44.95 -28.35
N ALA A 44 2.57 44.64 -27.93
CA ALA A 44 1.57 45.64 -27.53
C ALA A 44 1.87 46.34 -26.18
N ARG A 45 2.89 45.91 -25.44
CA ARG A 45 3.24 46.46 -24.10
C ARG A 45 4.35 47.51 -24.08
N SER A 46 4.94 47.87 -25.24
CA SER A 46 6.06 48.83 -25.31
C SER A 46 5.70 50.21 -25.87
N SER A 47 4.40 50.53 -26.05
CA SER A 47 3.99 51.80 -26.68
C SER A 47 2.64 52.33 -26.18
N THR A 48 2.64 53.01 -25.04
CA THR A 48 1.66 54.07 -24.72
C THR A 48 2.20 54.97 -23.60
N SER A 49 2.41 56.25 -23.90
CA SER A 49 2.87 57.27 -22.94
C SER A 49 1.71 58.15 -22.46
N ALA A 50 1.76 58.49 -21.17
CA ALA A 50 0.85 59.34 -20.39
C ALA A 50 -0.01 60.39 -21.12
N THR A 51 -1.29 60.46 -20.71
CA THR A 51 -2.06 61.70 -20.52
C THR A 51 -2.98 61.58 -19.30
N ASN A 52 -3.24 62.70 -18.62
CA ASN A 52 -4.11 62.78 -17.43
C ASN A 52 -5.59 62.94 -17.82
N VAL A 53 -6.52 62.60 -16.90
CA VAL A 53 -7.41 63.58 -16.21
C VAL A 53 -8.43 62.89 -15.26
N LYS A 54 -8.78 63.64 -14.20
CA LYS A 54 -9.88 63.56 -13.21
C LYS A 54 -11.17 62.80 -13.67
N GLY A 55 -11.98 62.20 -12.79
CA GLY A 55 -11.99 62.15 -11.31
C GLY A 55 -13.40 61.84 -10.77
N LEU A 56 -13.64 62.02 -9.45
CA LEU A 56 -14.93 61.85 -8.71
C LEU A 56 -15.49 60.40 -8.62
N THR A 57 -16.29 59.98 -7.63
CA THR A 57 -16.39 60.24 -6.15
C THR A 57 -17.36 59.21 -5.53
N THR A 58 -17.16 58.81 -4.25
CA THR A 58 -18.18 58.29 -3.29
C THR A 58 -18.94 56.98 -3.64
N ALA A 59 -19.42 56.14 -2.71
CA ALA A 59 -19.38 56.12 -1.23
C ALA A 59 -19.58 54.69 -0.65
N THR A 60 -19.54 54.61 0.69
CA THR A 60 -20.08 53.59 1.63
C THR A 60 -21.37 52.86 1.19
N SER A 61 -21.74 51.65 1.65
CA SER A 61 -21.13 50.62 2.54
C SER A 61 -21.88 49.27 2.29
N THR A 62 -22.08 48.24 3.13
CA THR A 62 -21.92 47.93 4.58
C THR A 62 -21.74 46.39 4.77
N ALA A 63 -21.94 45.81 5.96
CA ALA A 63 -21.84 44.36 6.22
C ALA A 63 -22.90 43.83 7.21
N SER A 64 -23.30 42.55 7.05
CA SER A 64 -23.93 41.69 8.07
C SER A 64 -23.91 40.21 7.61
N ASN A 65 -23.92 39.27 8.55
CA ASN A 65 -23.99 37.81 8.29
C ASN A 65 -25.44 37.32 8.21
N GLU A 66 -25.68 36.12 7.65
CA GLU A 66 -26.46 35.03 8.29
C GLU A 66 -26.40 33.70 7.49
N THR A 67 -27.17 32.67 7.91
CA THR A 67 -26.88 31.23 7.75
C THR A 67 -27.54 30.48 6.57
N THR A 68 -27.04 29.25 6.35
CA THR A 68 -27.54 28.10 5.52
C THR A 68 -29.06 27.81 5.58
N PRO A 69 -29.68 27.08 4.60
CA PRO A 69 -29.19 25.84 3.96
C PRO A 69 -29.44 25.67 2.42
N LEU A 70 -29.73 24.43 1.96
CA LEU A 70 -29.45 23.84 0.63
C LEU A 70 -30.62 23.87 -0.41
N ILE A 71 -30.28 23.42 -1.65
CA ILE A 71 -31.13 22.82 -2.72
C ILE A 71 -31.47 23.69 -3.99
N VAL A 72 -30.72 23.45 -5.10
CA VAL A 72 -31.13 23.26 -6.54
C VAL A 72 -31.93 24.40 -7.26
N PRO A 73 -31.77 24.69 -8.60
CA PRO A 73 -31.22 23.89 -9.72
C PRO A 73 -30.18 24.57 -10.65
N ASN A 74 -29.73 23.81 -11.67
CA ASN A 74 -28.97 24.28 -12.84
C ASN A 74 -29.75 25.27 -13.74
N LYS A 75 -29.15 26.40 -14.13
CA LYS A 75 -29.27 26.94 -15.50
C LYS A 75 -28.24 28.01 -15.90
N GLU A 76 -27.94 28.00 -17.20
CA GLU A 76 -27.42 29.08 -18.08
C GLU A 76 -26.10 29.81 -17.75
N ILE A 77 -25.15 29.68 -18.69
CA ILE A 77 -23.83 30.31 -18.68
C ILE A 77 -23.94 31.77 -19.16
N SER A 78 -23.69 32.73 -18.28
CA SER A 78 -23.59 34.15 -18.63
C SER A 78 -22.14 34.63 -18.64
N THR A 79 -21.71 35.24 -19.75
CA THR A 79 -20.31 35.65 -19.97
C THR A 79 -19.99 36.99 -19.32
N THR A 80 -19.28 36.99 -18.17
CA THR A 80 -18.72 38.20 -17.57
C THR A 80 -17.19 38.15 -17.45
N LYS A 81 -16.53 39.16 -18.00
CA LYS A 81 -15.08 39.37 -17.85
C LYS A 81 -14.77 39.82 -16.42
N LYS A 82 -13.94 39.09 -15.68
CA LYS A 82 -13.24 39.62 -14.49
C LYS A 82 -11.76 39.77 -14.80
N SER A 83 -11.25 40.99 -14.63
CA SER A 83 -9.83 41.33 -14.79
C SER A 83 -9.03 40.91 -13.56
N PHE A 84 -8.03 40.06 -13.72
CA PHE A 84 -7.01 39.83 -12.69
C PHE A 84 -6.09 41.07 -12.56
N SER A 85 -6.26 41.83 -11.48
CA SER A 85 -5.30 42.85 -11.06
C SER A 85 -4.15 42.21 -10.26
N LEU A 86 -3.20 41.59 -10.96
CA LEU A 86 -2.04 40.94 -10.34
C LEU A 86 -0.82 41.89 -10.35
N PHE A 87 -0.83 42.87 -9.43
CA PHE A 87 0.25 43.85 -9.25
C PHE A 87 0.75 43.88 -7.81
N CYS A 88 1.58 42.89 -7.45
CA CYS A 88 2.61 43.15 -6.44
C CYS A 88 3.59 44.19 -7.00
N LYS A 89 4.05 45.12 -6.15
CA LYS A 89 4.97 46.20 -6.57
C LYS A 89 6.35 45.61 -6.91
N PRO A 90 6.96 45.95 -8.06
CA PRO A 90 8.34 45.58 -8.33
C PRO A 90 9.31 46.52 -7.59
N SER A 91 9.66 46.16 -6.36
CA SER A 91 10.75 46.76 -5.59
C SER A 91 11.83 45.69 -5.31
N THR A 92 13.10 46.13 -5.22
CA THR A 92 14.30 45.30 -4.93
C THR A 92 14.61 44.14 -5.90
N PHE A 93 14.43 44.33 -7.22
CA PHE A 93 14.96 43.44 -8.27
C PHE A 93 15.77 44.19 -9.36
N ALA A 94 16.44 45.29 -8.98
CA ALA A 94 17.00 46.27 -9.92
C ALA A 94 18.50 46.59 -9.70
N ALA A 95 19.33 45.57 -9.43
CA ALA A 95 20.76 45.77 -9.13
C ALA A 95 21.73 44.68 -9.63
N ALA A 96 21.43 43.95 -10.72
CA ALA A 96 22.33 42.90 -11.27
C ALA A 96 22.14 42.60 -12.78
N GLN A 97 22.12 43.60 -13.67
CA GLN A 97 21.88 43.36 -15.12
C GLN A 97 23.12 42.89 -15.91
N GLY A 98 23.57 41.66 -15.64
CA GLY A 98 24.66 40.96 -16.32
C GLY A 98 24.37 40.49 -17.77
N ARG A 99 23.55 41.22 -18.54
CA ARG A 99 22.98 40.89 -19.87
C ARG A 99 22.19 39.56 -19.93
N GLU A 100 20.86 39.67 -19.84
CA GLU A 100 19.96 38.62 -20.33
C GLU A 100 20.23 38.24 -21.80
N PRO A 101 19.92 36.99 -22.22
CA PRO A 101 19.86 36.64 -23.63
C PRO A 101 18.79 37.49 -24.34
N SER A 102 19.18 38.16 -25.42
CA SER A 102 18.34 39.14 -26.11
C SER A 102 17.01 38.56 -26.62
N PHE A 103 15.99 39.43 -26.74
CA PHE A 103 14.67 39.06 -27.25
C PHE A 103 14.73 38.25 -28.56
N LEU A 104 15.62 38.63 -29.49
CA LEU A 104 15.82 37.90 -30.75
C LEU A 104 16.34 36.47 -30.51
N LYS A 105 17.29 36.26 -29.58
CA LYS A 105 17.74 34.91 -29.19
C LYS A 105 16.61 34.11 -28.54
N LYS A 106 15.83 34.73 -27.63
CA LYS A 106 14.65 34.12 -26.99
C LYS A 106 13.62 33.67 -28.05
N GLN A 107 13.30 34.48 -29.06
CA GLN A 107 12.36 34.11 -30.11
C GLN A 107 12.91 33.06 -31.10
N LEU A 108 14.18 33.15 -31.50
CA LEU A 108 14.84 32.12 -32.33
C LEU A 108 14.89 30.76 -31.64
N ARG A 109 15.08 30.74 -30.31
CA ARG A 109 14.96 29.54 -29.48
C ARG A 109 13.55 28.96 -29.53
N ARG A 110 12.51 29.78 -29.26
CA ARG A 110 11.10 29.38 -29.35
C ARG A 110 10.78 28.76 -30.71
N PHE A 111 11.11 29.45 -31.80
CA PHE A 111 10.90 28.93 -33.15
C PHE A 111 11.62 27.59 -33.37
N THR A 112 12.86 27.45 -32.87
CA THR A 112 13.61 26.18 -32.96
C THR A 112 12.90 25.04 -32.22
N VAL A 113 12.42 25.27 -31.00
CA VAL A 113 11.68 24.28 -30.18
C VAL A 113 10.40 23.83 -30.89
N PHE A 114 9.52 24.76 -31.27
CA PHE A 114 8.26 24.45 -31.94
C PHE A 114 8.48 23.76 -33.30
N ARG A 115 9.47 24.18 -34.07
CA ARG A 115 9.85 23.55 -35.35
C ARG A 115 10.41 22.14 -35.17
N VAL A 116 11.10 21.83 -34.06
CA VAL A 116 11.55 20.46 -33.75
C VAL A 116 10.38 19.57 -33.34
N ALA A 117 9.50 20.03 -32.44
CA ALA A 117 8.31 19.27 -32.05
C ALA A 117 7.41 18.94 -33.26
N PHE A 118 7.16 19.93 -34.12
CA PHE A 118 6.37 19.75 -35.34
C PHE A 118 7.07 18.82 -36.37
N GLN A 119 8.40 18.90 -36.50
CA GLN A 119 9.16 18.00 -37.37
C GLN A 119 9.05 16.54 -36.89
N VAL A 120 9.27 16.28 -35.61
CA VAL A 120 9.13 14.93 -35.03
C VAL A 120 7.71 14.40 -35.22
N PHE A 121 6.69 15.21 -34.93
CA PHE A 121 5.29 14.84 -35.14
C PHE A 121 5.00 14.41 -36.59
N LEU A 122 5.45 15.19 -37.58
CA LEU A 122 5.27 14.85 -38.99
C LEU A 122 6.07 13.61 -39.42
N GLU A 123 7.31 13.45 -38.95
CA GLU A 123 8.12 12.27 -39.28
C GLU A 123 7.50 10.99 -38.73
N TYR A 124 6.98 10.99 -37.50
CA TYR A 124 6.26 9.84 -36.94
C TYR A 124 4.91 9.58 -37.62
N LYS A 125 4.11 10.61 -37.92
CA LYS A 125 2.84 10.42 -38.67
C LYS A 125 3.07 9.96 -40.12
N TRP A 126 4.21 10.27 -40.72
CA TRP A 126 4.62 9.67 -41.99
C TRP A 126 5.10 8.22 -41.82
N ALA A 127 5.89 7.92 -40.78
CA ALA A 127 6.35 6.58 -40.46
C ALA A 127 5.19 5.61 -40.20
N GLN A 128 4.16 6.01 -39.42
CA GLN A 128 2.95 5.21 -39.21
C GLN A 128 2.25 4.83 -40.54
N ARG A 129 2.15 5.78 -41.49
CA ARG A 129 1.54 5.52 -42.81
C ARG A 129 2.38 4.55 -43.65
N GLN A 130 3.70 4.68 -43.62
CA GLN A 130 4.62 3.76 -44.29
C GLN A 130 4.61 2.36 -43.66
N ALA A 131 4.58 2.26 -42.33
CA ALA A 131 4.48 1.01 -41.59
C ALA A 131 3.16 0.26 -41.93
N LYS A 132 2.01 0.95 -41.92
CA LYS A 132 0.74 0.34 -42.35
C LYS A 132 0.72 -0.04 -43.84
N GLY A 133 1.46 0.67 -44.69
CA GLY A 133 1.71 0.26 -46.07
C GLY A 133 2.54 -1.02 -46.19
N ARG A 134 3.60 -1.15 -45.38
CA ARG A 134 4.46 -2.34 -45.31
C ARG A 134 3.72 -3.55 -44.74
N LYS A 135 2.99 -3.42 -43.61
CA LYS A 135 2.14 -4.50 -43.05
C LYS A 135 1.20 -5.06 -44.13
N LYS A 136 0.46 -4.19 -44.83
CA LYS A 136 -0.41 -4.59 -45.96
C LYS A 136 0.33 -5.30 -47.10
N ARG A 137 1.54 -4.86 -47.47
CA ARG A 137 2.37 -5.52 -48.50
C ARG A 137 2.81 -6.93 -48.06
N LEU A 138 3.07 -7.11 -46.77
CA LEU A 138 3.48 -8.37 -46.14
C LEU A 138 2.30 -9.28 -45.78
N GLN A 139 1.06 -8.91 -46.13
CA GLN A 139 -0.18 -9.62 -45.78
C GLN A 139 -0.44 -9.72 -44.26
N LEU A 140 0.20 -8.85 -43.47
CA LEU A 140 0.03 -8.71 -42.02
C LEU A 140 -1.15 -7.78 -41.71
N ASP A 141 -1.88 -8.04 -40.62
CA ASP A 141 -2.99 -7.18 -40.18
C ASP A 141 -2.44 -5.80 -39.71
N PRO A 142 -2.88 -4.68 -40.30
CA PRO A 142 -2.39 -3.35 -39.94
C PRO A 142 -2.70 -2.87 -38.52
N ASP A 143 -3.69 -3.46 -37.85
CA ASP A 143 -4.21 -3.06 -36.54
C ASP A 143 -3.86 -4.07 -35.42
N ASP A 144 -3.34 -5.24 -35.77
CA ASP A 144 -2.76 -6.26 -34.89
C ASP A 144 -1.38 -5.83 -34.30
N PRO A 145 -1.17 -5.94 -32.97
CA PRO A 145 0.13 -5.70 -32.32
C PRO A 145 1.25 -6.65 -32.77
N ASP A 146 0.98 -7.96 -32.90
CA ASP A 146 2.05 -8.95 -33.14
C ASP A 146 2.62 -8.79 -34.58
N SER A 147 1.83 -8.21 -35.48
CA SER A 147 2.26 -7.75 -36.80
C SER A 147 3.33 -6.62 -36.80
N ASP A 148 3.61 -5.94 -35.68
CA ASP A 148 4.78 -5.04 -35.55
C ASP A 148 6.07 -5.78 -35.15
N ASP A 149 5.99 -7.02 -34.62
CA ASP A 149 7.16 -7.86 -34.29
C ASP A 149 7.81 -8.50 -35.54
N HIS A 150 7.22 -8.33 -36.73
CA HIS A 150 7.82 -8.80 -37.99
C HIS A 150 9.17 -8.10 -38.29
N PRO A 151 10.26 -8.82 -38.63
CA PRO A 151 11.60 -8.24 -38.73
C PRO A 151 11.74 -7.03 -39.67
N GLU A 152 11.03 -6.99 -40.81
CA GLU A 152 11.08 -5.83 -41.72
C GLU A 152 10.38 -4.57 -41.12
N ILE A 153 9.42 -4.77 -40.22
CA ILE A 153 8.70 -3.70 -39.53
C ILE A 153 9.52 -3.20 -38.34
N GLN A 154 10.06 -4.10 -37.51
CA GLN A 154 11.00 -3.75 -36.44
C GLN A 154 12.24 -3.00 -36.99
N ALA A 155 12.86 -3.50 -38.06
CA ALA A 155 14.02 -2.83 -38.67
C ALA A 155 13.69 -1.45 -39.25
N TYR A 156 12.46 -1.26 -39.78
CA TYR A 156 12.01 0.05 -40.23
C TYR A 156 11.78 1.02 -39.06
N TRP A 157 11.14 0.56 -37.98
CA TRP A 157 10.95 1.37 -36.77
C TRP A 157 12.28 1.75 -36.13
N SER A 158 13.23 0.80 -35.99
CA SER A 158 14.59 1.05 -35.51
C SER A 158 15.29 2.17 -36.30
N GLN A 159 15.25 2.13 -37.65
CA GLN A 159 15.80 3.20 -38.50
C GLN A 159 15.11 4.57 -38.29
N VAL A 160 13.80 4.58 -38.04
CA VAL A 160 13.05 5.80 -37.74
C VAL A 160 13.39 6.35 -36.35
N HIS A 161 13.56 5.48 -35.35
CA HIS A 161 13.96 5.84 -33.99
C HIS A 161 15.39 6.38 -33.97
N ASP A 162 16.36 5.67 -34.57
CA ASP A 162 17.76 6.09 -34.70
C ASP A 162 17.91 7.49 -35.31
N ARG A 163 17.27 7.72 -36.47
CA ARG A 163 17.31 9.03 -37.14
C ARG A 163 16.74 10.15 -36.26
N ASN A 164 15.60 9.89 -35.61
CA ASN A 164 14.96 10.89 -34.75
C ASN A 164 15.73 11.10 -33.44
N ALA A 165 16.34 10.07 -32.86
CA ALA A 165 17.16 10.16 -31.66
C ALA A 165 18.43 11.00 -31.92
N LYS A 166 19.17 10.71 -33.00
CA LYS A 166 20.35 11.48 -33.43
C LYS A 166 20.01 12.92 -33.80
N MET A 167 18.85 13.16 -34.42
CA MET A 167 18.35 14.52 -34.60
C MET A 167 18.08 15.18 -33.25
N LEU A 168 17.31 14.54 -32.38
CA LEU A 168 16.83 15.10 -31.12
C LEU A 168 17.99 15.46 -30.20
N LEU A 169 18.96 14.55 -30.02
CA LEU A 169 20.23 14.79 -29.33
C LEU A 169 20.90 16.09 -29.79
N LYS A 170 21.14 16.22 -31.10
CA LYS A 170 21.81 17.39 -31.70
C LYS A 170 21.00 18.69 -31.57
N LYS A 171 19.67 18.60 -31.36
CA LYS A 171 18.82 19.77 -31.03
C LYS A 171 18.86 20.08 -29.54
N ILE A 172 18.82 19.07 -28.67
CA ILE A 172 18.92 19.21 -27.21
C ILE A 172 20.28 19.81 -26.83
N GLN A 173 21.39 19.27 -27.35
CA GLN A 173 22.74 19.80 -27.12
C GLN A 173 22.85 21.28 -27.53
N LYS A 174 22.24 21.68 -28.65
CA LYS A 174 22.22 23.08 -29.12
C LYS A 174 21.22 23.98 -28.35
N LEU A 175 20.23 23.40 -27.68
CA LEU A 175 19.31 24.14 -26.83
C LEU A 175 19.92 24.35 -25.43
N GLU A 176 20.62 23.37 -24.86
CA GLU A 176 21.13 23.42 -23.48
C GLU A 176 19.99 23.59 -22.43
N GLY A 177 20.34 23.60 -21.14
CA GLY A 177 19.40 23.90 -20.06
C GLY A 177 18.31 22.85 -19.89
N PHE A 178 17.06 23.31 -19.78
CA PHE A 178 15.88 22.46 -19.56
C PHE A 178 15.80 21.24 -20.50
N TRP A 179 16.09 21.44 -21.79
CA TRP A 179 15.99 20.36 -22.77
C TRP A 179 17.03 19.24 -22.55
N VAL A 180 18.15 19.54 -21.88
CA VAL A 180 19.13 18.53 -21.46
C VAL A 180 18.55 17.66 -20.35
N LYS A 181 17.91 18.24 -19.33
CA LYS A 181 17.20 17.47 -18.29
C LYS A 181 16.13 16.55 -18.90
N VAL A 182 15.38 17.04 -19.88
CA VAL A 182 14.39 16.22 -20.61
C VAL A 182 15.07 15.04 -21.32
N GLY A 183 16.18 15.27 -22.02
CA GLY A 183 16.93 14.22 -22.70
C GLY A 183 17.57 13.19 -21.75
N GLN A 184 18.17 13.65 -20.66
CA GLN A 184 18.70 12.83 -19.57
C GLN A 184 17.61 11.93 -18.99
N TYR A 185 16.47 12.51 -18.59
CA TYR A 185 15.33 11.75 -18.10
C TYR A 185 14.87 10.68 -19.10
N LEU A 186 14.63 11.05 -20.36
CA LEU A 186 14.24 10.09 -21.42
C LEU A 186 15.27 8.96 -21.62
N SER A 187 16.57 9.25 -21.54
CA SER A 187 17.64 8.26 -21.72
C SER A 187 17.70 7.17 -20.64
N THR A 188 17.06 7.37 -19.48
CA THR A 188 16.97 6.37 -18.40
C THR A 188 15.77 5.43 -18.53
N ARG A 189 14.80 5.73 -19.41
CA ARG A 189 13.46 5.12 -19.41
C ARG A 189 13.35 3.93 -20.34
N ALA A 190 14.12 2.88 -20.03
CA ALA A 190 14.17 1.63 -20.79
C ALA A 190 12.83 0.86 -20.82
N ASP A 191 11.90 1.22 -19.94
CA ASP A 191 10.53 0.71 -19.88
C ASP A 191 9.57 1.34 -20.91
N VAL A 192 9.96 2.43 -21.60
CA VAL A 192 9.08 3.10 -22.59
C VAL A 192 9.78 3.74 -23.79
N MET A 193 11.06 4.09 -23.71
CA MET A 193 11.81 4.64 -24.84
C MET A 193 12.49 3.53 -25.65
N PRO A 194 12.43 3.56 -27.00
CA PRO A 194 13.15 2.60 -27.85
C PRO A 194 14.66 2.60 -27.58
N SER A 195 15.31 1.45 -27.78
CA SER A 195 16.74 1.23 -27.51
C SER A 195 17.66 2.28 -28.14
N GLU A 196 17.32 2.74 -29.34
CA GLU A 196 18.05 3.75 -30.11
C GLU A 196 18.04 5.12 -29.40
N TYR A 197 16.95 5.47 -28.72
CA TYR A 197 16.86 6.68 -27.91
C TYR A 197 17.62 6.55 -26.60
N LEU A 198 17.58 5.39 -25.94
CA LEU A 198 18.35 5.15 -24.72
C LEU A 198 19.85 5.31 -24.99
N GLN A 199 20.35 4.61 -26.01
CA GLN A 199 21.74 4.66 -26.45
C GLN A 199 22.12 6.08 -26.87
N THR A 200 21.40 6.71 -27.81
CA THR A 200 21.78 8.02 -28.35
C THR A 200 21.64 9.15 -27.33
N LEU A 201 20.62 9.14 -26.46
CA LEU A 201 20.45 10.20 -25.45
C LEU A 201 21.30 9.98 -24.20
N SER A 202 21.92 8.81 -24.03
CA SER A 202 22.85 8.57 -22.91
C SER A 202 24.07 9.51 -22.93
N GLU A 203 24.49 9.99 -24.12
CA GLU A 203 25.50 11.05 -24.28
C GLU A 203 25.20 12.31 -23.45
N LEU A 204 23.93 12.58 -23.10
CA LEU A 204 23.55 13.72 -22.26
C LEU A 204 23.80 13.49 -20.76
N GLN A 205 24.06 12.25 -20.34
CA GLN A 205 24.48 11.90 -18.98
C GLN A 205 25.99 12.07 -18.79
N ASP A 206 26.79 11.86 -19.84
CA ASP A 206 28.26 11.80 -19.80
C ASP A 206 28.99 13.17 -19.75
N SER A 207 28.31 14.19 -19.22
CA SER A 207 28.66 15.63 -19.20
C SER A 207 28.37 16.40 -20.49
N MET A 208 27.79 17.59 -20.33
CA MET A 208 27.64 18.56 -21.41
C MET A 208 28.98 19.27 -21.73
N PRO A 209 29.16 19.82 -22.95
CA PRO A 209 30.32 20.68 -23.24
C PRO A 209 30.40 21.86 -22.26
N PRO A 210 31.56 22.12 -21.62
CA PRO A 210 31.69 23.15 -20.60
C PRO A 210 31.60 24.56 -21.20
N ARG A 211 31.07 25.51 -20.43
CA ARG A 211 31.13 26.93 -20.82
C ARG A 211 32.51 27.50 -20.49
N SER A 212 32.93 28.50 -21.27
CA SER A 212 34.25 29.11 -21.12
C SER A 212 34.43 29.73 -19.72
N TRP A 213 35.58 29.43 -19.11
CA TRP A 213 35.93 29.86 -17.75
C TRP A 213 35.63 31.34 -17.46
N ALA A 214 35.86 32.23 -18.42
CA ALA A 214 35.54 33.66 -18.29
C ALA A 214 34.07 33.96 -17.97
N ASN A 215 33.11 33.19 -18.50
CA ASN A 215 31.68 33.36 -18.15
C ASN A 215 31.38 32.85 -16.74
N THR A 216 32.00 31.74 -16.35
CA THR A 216 31.83 31.10 -15.03
C THR A 216 32.44 31.96 -13.93
N TRP A 217 33.68 32.40 -14.13
CA TRP A 217 34.38 33.36 -13.27
C TRP A 217 33.59 34.66 -13.12
N GLN A 218 33.01 35.21 -14.20
CA GLN A 218 32.14 36.39 -14.09
C GLN A 218 30.87 36.11 -13.25
N THR A 219 30.27 34.93 -13.32
CA THR A 219 29.15 34.58 -12.40
C THR A 219 29.65 34.49 -10.95
N ILE A 220 30.82 33.91 -10.68
CA ILE A 220 31.42 33.84 -9.33
C ILE A 220 31.65 35.26 -8.78
N GLN A 221 32.27 36.15 -9.57
CA GLN A 221 32.55 37.55 -9.18
C GLN A 221 31.29 38.44 -9.02
N GLU A 222 30.14 38.02 -9.53
CA GLU A 222 28.87 38.74 -9.36
C GLU A 222 28.08 38.27 -8.12
N GLU A 223 28.47 37.15 -7.51
CA GLU A 223 27.73 36.49 -6.43
C GLU A 223 28.54 36.47 -5.12
N LEU A 224 29.83 36.18 -5.19
CA LEU A 224 30.73 36.16 -4.05
C LEU A 224 31.41 37.53 -3.90
N ASP A 225 31.33 38.11 -2.70
CA ASP A 225 32.01 39.36 -2.38
C ASP A 225 33.53 39.16 -2.16
N GLU A 226 34.24 40.25 -1.88
CA GLU A 226 35.67 40.20 -1.58
C GLU A 226 36.02 39.34 -0.35
N SER A 227 35.10 39.12 0.60
CA SER A 227 35.34 38.32 1.80
C SER A 227 35.22 36.83 1.48
N ALA A 228 34.16 36.44 0.77
CA ALA A 228 33.95 35.09 0.24
C ALA A 228 35.09 34.66 -0.70
N LEU A 229 35.47 35.54 -1.65
CA LEU A 229 36.58 35.30 -2.57
C LEU A 229 37.95 35.17 -1.87
N LYS A 230 38.12 35.75 -0.67
CA LYS A 230 39.37 35.62 0.11
C LYS A 230 39.46 34.31 0.90
N GLN A 231 38.35 33.61 1.16
CA GLN A 231 38.35 32.29 1.81
C GLN A 231 38.79 31.18 0.84
N LEU A 232 38.41 31.33 -0.44
CA LEU A 232 38.85 30.46 -1.52
C LEU A 232 40.36 30.66 -1.79
N GLU A 233 41.10 29.56 -1.89
CA GLU A 233 42.54 29.55 -2.13
C GLU A 233 42.86 29.31 -3.61
N HIS A 234 42.34 28.22 -4.14
CA HIS A 234 42.47 27.84 -5.53
C HIS A 234 41.14 27.31 -6.04
N ILE A 235 40.82 27.58 -7.30
CA ILE A 235 39.70 27.01 -8.05
C ILE A 235 40.28 26.55 -9.39
N ASP A 236 40.08 25.29 -9.75
CA ASP A 236 40.51 24.75 -11.04
C ASP A 236 39.64 25.38 -12.15
N PRO A 237 40.21 26.08 -13.14
CA PRO A 237 39.45 26.60 -14.28
C PRO A 237 38.84 25.50 -15.16
N THR A 238 39.29 24.24 -15.00
CA THR A 238 38.72 23.04 -15.59
C THR A 238 37.53 22.58 -14.73
N PRO A 239 36.31 22.43 -15.29
CA PRO A 239 35.20 21.86 -14.55
C PRO A 239 35.38 20.35 -14.37
N LEU A 240 35.15 19.88 -13.15
CA LEU A 240 35.07 18.46 -12.77
C LEU A 240 33.84 17.78 -13.40
N SER A 241 32.74 18.53 -13.57
CA SER A 241 31.52 18.08 -14.23
C SER A 241 30.73 19.26 -14.80
N THR A 242 29.95 19.02 -15.86
CA THR A 242 29.06 20.03 -16.46
C THR A 242 27.65 19.48 -16.57
N ALA A 243 26.78 19.96 -15.68
CA ALA A 243 25.36 19.64 -15.61
C ALA A 243 24.50 20.58 -16.47
N SER A 244 23.20 20.32 -16.53
CA SER A 244 22.23 21.08 -17.34
C SER A 244 22.08 22.54 -16.93
N LEU A 245 22.22 22.86 -15.65
CA LEU A 245 22.02 24.21 -15.08
C LEU A 245 23.31 24.91 -14.65
N ALA A 246 24.36 24.14 -14.38
CA ALA A 246 25.59 24.60 -13.76
C ALA A 246 26.79 23.76 -14.19
N GLN A 247 27.99 24.27 -13.93
CA GLN A 247 29.23 23.49 -13.97
C GLN A 247 29.88 23.46 -12.60
N VAL A 248 30.53 22.34 -12.27
CA VAL A 248 31.13 22.04 -10.98
C VAL A 248 32.64 22.13 -11.12
N HIS A 249 33.29 22.97 -10.31
CA HIS A 249 34.74 23.16 -10.30
C HIS A 249 35.34 22.65 -8.99
N ARG A 250 36.51 22.02 -9.02
CA ARG A 250 37.25 21.64 -7.81
C ARG A 250 37.95 22.87 -7.24
N ALA A 251 37.99 23.00 -5.92
CA ALA A 251 38.61 24.12 -5.22
C ALA A 251 39.14 23.73 -3.84
N SER A 252 39.73 24.69 -3.16
CA SER A 252 40.21 24.58 -1.77
C SER A 252 39.88 25.83 -0.95
N LEU A 253 39.58 25.63 0.34
CA LEU A 253 39.48 26.70 1.33
C LEU A 253 40.77 26.84 2.14
N LYS A 254 41.07 28.07 2.58
CA LYS A 254 42.17 28.38 3.49
C LYS A 254 41.77 28.04 4.92
N ASN A 255 42.40 27.03 5.52
CA ASN A 255 42.21 26.77 6.95
C ASN A 255 42.96 27.82 7.80
N HIS A 256 42.41 28.14 8.97
CA HIS A 256 42.95 29.14 9.91
C HIS A 256 44.44 28.95 10.29
N ASN A 257 44.96 27.74 10.15
CA ASN A 257 46.33 27.37 10.54
C ASN A 257 47.33 27.32 9.36
N GLY A 258 46.88 27.51 8.11
CA GLY A 258 47.75 27.62 6.93
C GLY A 258 48.57 26.38 6.53
N GLN A 259 48.31 25.21 7.12
CA GLN A 259 49.08 23.97 6.88
C GLN A 259 48.27 22.83 6.23
N SER A 260 46.99 23.05 5.94
CA SER A 260 46.07 22.06 5.36
C SER A 260 45.02 22.77 4.50
N HIS A 261 44.73 22.23 3.32
CA HIS A 261 43.67 22.74 2.43
C HIS A 261 42.40 21.92 2.64
N HIS A 262 41.24 22.55 2.86
CA HIS A 262 39.96 21.82 2.87
C HIS A 262 39.44 21.68 1.43
N PRO A 263 39.26 20.45 0.89
CA PRO A 263 38.88 20.25 -0.51
C PRO A 263 37.36 20.42 -0.68
N VAL A 264 36.97 21.31 -1.60
CA VAL A 264 35.57 21.66 -1.84
C VAL A 264 35.26 21.71 -3.35
N VAL A 265 33.97 21.78 -3.69
CA VAL A 265 33.50 22.00 -5.06
C VAL A 265 32.59 23.23 -5.16
N LEU A 266 32.74 23.97 -6.26
CA LEU A 266 31.91 25.13 -6.61
C LEU A 266 30.92 24.73 -7.71
N LYS A 267 29.64 24.57 -7.38
CA LYS A 267 28.54 24.42 -8.34
C LYS A 267 28.11 25.83 -8.77
N VAL A 268 28.38 26.23 -10.01
CA VAL A 268 28.16 27.59 -10.52
C VAL A 268 27.17 27.59 -11.69
N GLN A 269 26.08 28.35 -11.59
CA GLN A 269 25.05 28.37 -12.62
C GLN A 269 25.53 28.95 -13.97
N HIS A 270 25.06 28.33 -15.04
CA HIS A 270 25.29 28.75 -16.41
C HIS A 270 24.72 30.15 -16.64
N ARG A 271 25.58 31.09 -17.02
CA ARG A 271 25.22 32.51 -17.19
C ARG A 271 23.97 32.69 -18.07
N GLY A 272 22.92 33.29 -17.49
CA GLY A 272 21.63 33.58 -18.14
C GLY A 272 20.62 32.43 -18.23
N ILE A 273 20.92 31.24 -17.69
CA ILE A 273 20.13 30.01 -17.90
C ILE A 273 18.70 30.09 -17.37
N ALA A 274 18.47 30.74 -16.22
CA ALA A 274 17.16 30.95 -15.62
C ALA A 274 16.14 31.50 -16.63
N SER A 275 16.51 32.56 -17.35
CA SER A 275 15.66 33.23 -18.33
C SER A 275 15.34 32.39 -19.57
N LEU A 276 16.16 31.38 -19.89
CA LEU A 276 15.95 30.43 -20.98
C LEU A 276 15.04 29.30 -20.52
N MET A 277 15.31 28.73 -19.34
CA MET A 277 14.54 27.63 -18.77
C MET A 277 13.07 28.03 -18.54
N LEU A 278 12.82 29.17 -17.89
CA LEU A 278 11.46 29.68 -17.68
C LEU A 278 10.70 29.90 -19.01
N GLN A 279 11.42 30.26 -20.08
CA GLN A 279 10.83 30.40 -21.41
C GLN A 279 10.57 29.04 -22.08
N ASP A 280 11.47 28.07 -21.95
CA ASP A 280 11.30 26.73 -22.51
C ASP A 280 10.15 25.96 -21.88
N MET A 281 9.92 26.16 -20.58
CA MET A 281 8.82 25.54 -19.86
C MET A 281 7.47 26.13 -20.25
N GLU A 282 7.41 27.43 -20.53
CA GLU A 282 6.24 28.07 -21.15
C GLU A 282 6.04 27.59 -22.61
N ASN A 283 7.12 27.36 -23.36
CA ASN A 283 7.05 26.74 -24.69
C ASN A 283 6.48 25.31 -24.59
N LEU A 284 6.95 24.51 -23.63
CA LEU A 284 6.49 23.14 -23.38
C LEU A 284 5.01 23.12 -22.97
N ARG A 285 4.59 23.98 -22.04
CA ARG A 285 3.17 24.12 -21.64
C ARG A 285 2.27 24.35 -22.85
N VAL A 286 2.65 25.28 -23.73
CA VAL A 286 1.88 25.57 -24.95
C VAL A 286 1.90 24.41 -25.96
N ILE A 287 3.00 23.65 -26.07
CA ILE A 287 3.05 22.44 -26.93
C ILE A 287 2.09 21.37 -26.40
N LEU A 288 2.08 21.13 -25.10
CA LEU A 288 1.26 20.10 -24.47
C LEU A 288 -0.24 20.50 -24.46
N GLU A 289 -0.56 21.78 -24.25
CA GLU A 289 -1.93 22.32 -24.40
C GLU A 289 -2.44 22.31 -25.87
N LEU A 290 -1.55 22.25 -26.85
CA LEU A 290 -1.92 22.02 -28.26
C LEU A 290 -2.16 20.53 -28.54
N LEU A 291 -1.36 19.64 -27.93
CA LEU A 291 -1.55 18.18 -28.06
C LEU A 291 -2.83 17.70 -27.38
N ALA A 292 -3.12 18.16 -26.15
CA ALA A 292 -4.35 17.85 -25.42
C ALA A 292 -5.64 18.28 -26.16
N LYS A 293 -5.55 19.32 -27.02
CA LYS A 293 -6.66 19.74 -27.90
C LYS A 293 -6.84 18.87 -29.13
N THR A 294 -5.84 18.09 -29.51
CA THR A 294 -5.93 17.10 -30.60
C THR A 294 -6.20 15.68 -30.10
N ASP A 295 -5.91 15.40 -28.84
CA ASP A 295 -6.14 14.11 -28.19
C ASP A 295 -6.37 14.33 -26.67
N PRO A 296 -7.63 14.27 -26.19
CA PRO A 296 -7.97 14.58 -24.79
C PRO A 296 -7.35 13.62 -23.75
N ASP A 297 -6.94 12.41 -24.15
CA ASP A 297 -6.23 11.48 -23.24
C ASP A 297 -4.80 11.98 -22.89
N LEU A 298 -4.37 13.10 -23.50
CA LEU A 298 -3.06 13.72 -23.35
C LEU A 298 -3.10 15.06 -22.57
N ASP A 299 -4.11 15.31 -21.72
CA ASP A 299 -4.11 16.49 -20.84
C ASP A 299 -3.11 16.37 -19.67
N PHE A 300 -1.91 16.91 -19.88
CA PHE A 300 -0.87 17.01 -18.85
C PHE A 300 -0.93 18.32 -18.05
N GLY A 301 -1.97 19.13 -18.25
CA GLY A 301 -2.16 20.44 -17.64
C GLY A 301 -1.91 20.47 -16.12
N PRO A 302 -2.45 19.53 -15.31
CA PRO A 302 -2.19 19.49 -13.87
C PRO A 302 -0.71 19.40 -13.52
N VAL A 303 0.03 18.46 -14.11
CA VAL A 303 1.41 18.21 -13.71
C VAL A 303 2.39 19.21 -14.33
N ILE A 304 2.09 19.76 -15.52
CA ILE A 304 2.94 20.81 -16.09
C ILE A 304 2.81 22.10 -15.29
N ARG A 305 1.64 22.41 -14.71
CA ARG A 305 1.53 23.50 -13.73
C ARG A 305 2.43 23.25 -12.51
N GLU A 306 2.44 22.02 -12.00
CA GLU A 306 3.22 21.64 -10.83
C GLU A 306 4.74 21.67 -11.08
N TYR A 307 5.19 21.05 -12.16
CA TYR A 307 6.60 21.09 -12.57
C TYR A 307 7.06 22.54 -12.88
N ASN A 308 6.16 23.41 -13.36
CA ASN A 308 6.40 24.85 -13.52
C ASN A 308 6.45 25.65 -12.20
N ALA A 309 6.02 25.07 -11.08
CA ALA A 309 6.26 25.61 -9.73
C ALA A 309 7.62 25.14 -9.19
N GLU A 310 7.97 23.87 -9.40
CA GLU A 310 9.19 23.25 -8.83
C GLU A 310 10.49 23.73 -9.48
N VAL A 311 10.60 23.84 -10.80
CA VAL A 311 11.87 24.23 -11.45
C VAL A 311 12.31 25.68 -11.14
N LYS A 312 11.41 26.52 -10.62
CA LYS A 312 11.80 27.83 -10.06
C LYS A 312 12.65 27.70 -8.79
N LYS A 313 12.57 26.57 -8.09
CA LYS A 313 13.37 26.25 -6.91
C LYS A 313 14.75 25.72 -7.30
N GLU A 314 14.85 24.95 -8.39
CA GLU A 314 16.14 24.49 -8.97
C GLU A 314 17.08 25.64 -9.38
N LEU A 315 16.55 26.86 -9.52
CA LEU A 315 17.29 28.06 -9.89
C LEU A 315 17.83 28.86 -8.70
N ASP A 316 17.58 28.41 -7.46
CA ASP A 316 18.01 29.08 -6.23
C ASP A 316 18.83 28.13 -5.36
N PHE A 317 20.14 28.19 -5.48
CA PHE A 317 21.06 27.27 -4.79
C PHE A 317 21.09 27.40 -3.26
N ARG A 318 20.54 28.48 -2.69
CA ARG A 318 20.29 28.56 -1.24
C ARG A 318 19.32 27.46 -0.79
N ARG A 319 18.27 27.21 -1.59
CA ARG A 319 17.27 26.18 -1.33
C ARG A 319 17.83 24.78 -1.49
N GLU A 320 18.72 24.59 -2.45
CA GLU A 320 19.43 23.31 -2.59
C GLU A 320 20.25 23.00 -1.33
N ALA A 321 21.01 23.98 -0.81
CA ALA A 321 21.76 23.82 0.44
C ALA A 321 20.86 23.59 1.68
N GLU A 322 19.72 24.31 1.78
CA GLU A 322 18.70 24.07 2.82
C GLU A 322 18.18 22.62 2.77
N ASN A 323 17.88 22.11 1.56
CA ASN A 323 17.42 20.73 1.39
C ASN A 323 18.53 19.69 1.69
N MET A 324 19.78 19.95 1.30
CA MET A 324 20.93 19.10 1.63
C MET A 324 21.10 18.97 3.15
N LYS A 325 21.05 20.10 3.87
CA LYS A 325 21.18 20.13 5.33
C LYS A 325 20.03 19.38 6.03
N ASP A 326 18.80 19.62 5.61
CA ASP A 326 17.62 18.96 6.18
C ASP A 326 17.65 17.45 5.93
N VAL A 327 18.08 17.01 4.73
CA VAL A 327 18.18 15.57 4.41
C VAL A 327 19.37 14.91 5.10
N SER A 328 20.53 15.56 5.22
CA SER A 328 21.66 15.02 5.99
C SER A 328 21.23 14.71 7.42
N LYS A 329 20.69 15.72 8.14
CA LYS A 329 20.22 15.53 9.51
C LYS A 329 19.14 14.44 9.61
N LEU A 330 18.19 14.40 8.67
CA LEU A 330 17.14 13.38 8.65
C LEU A 330 17.70 11.95 8.51
N LEU A 331 18.77 11.77 7.72
CA LEU A 331 19.44 10.49 7.55
C LEU A 331 20.29 10.12 8.77
N GLU A 332 20.93 11.11 9.40
CA GLU A 332 21.66 10.97 10.67
C GLU A 332 20.73 10.56 11.82
N ASP A 333 19.63 11.31 12.03
CA ASP A 333 18.58 11.04 13.03
C ASP A 333 18.00 9.61 12.85
N ALA A 334 17.77 9.20 11.60
CA ALA A 334 17.27 7.87 11.22
C ALA A 334 18.35 6.79 11.07
N LYS A 335 19.62 7.10 11.39
CA LYS A 335 20.78 6.18 11.36
C LYS A 335 21.06 5.53 9.99
N ILE A 336 20.64 6.15 8.89
CA ILE A 336 20.84 5.64 7.53
C ILE A 336 22.25 5.99 7.04
N LYS A 337 23.08 4.98 6.76
CA LYS A 337 24.46 5.17 6.30
C LYS A 337 24.54 5.59 4.82
N ALA A 338 24.35 6.89 4.58
CA ALA A 338 24.57 7.58 3.31
C ALA A 338 25.24 8.94 3.57
N ILE A 339 25.97 9.48 2.59
CA ILE A 339 26.67 10.77 2.70
C ILE A 339 25.92 11.83 1.90
N VAL A 340 25.64 12.98 2.52
CA VAL A 340 25.31 14.23 1.84
C VAL A 340 26.50 15.19 2.05
N PRO A 341 27.02 15.88 1.02
CA PRO A 341 28.12 16.82 1.19
C PRO A 341 27.74 17.98 2.14
N GLU A 342 28.59 18.34 3.09
CA GLU A 342 28.36 19.54 3.90
C GLU A 342 28.45 20.79 3.00
N THR A 343 27.58 21.78 3.25
CA THR A 343 27.52 23.03 2.46
C THR A 343 28.15 24.18 3.24
N ILE A 344 29.08 24.91 2.62
CA ILE A 344 29.97 25.83 3.32
C ILE A 344 29.25 27.16 3.63
N PRO A 345 28.98 27.49 4.91
CA PRO A 345 28.24 28.70 5.26
C PRO A 345 28.96 29.97 4.80
N GLY A 346 28.20 30.93 4.25
CA GLY A 346 28.76 32.18 3.72
C GLY A 346 29.33 32.10 2.29
N LEU A 347 29.45 30.89 1.71
CA LEU A 347 29.82 30.68 0.30
C LEU A 347 28.64 30.16 -0.55
N ILE A 348 27.39 30.43 -0.11
CA ILE A 348 26.15 29.97 -0.73
C ILE A 348 25.33 31.19 -1.17
N THR A 349 24.93 31.22 -2.43
CA THR A 349 24.18 32.32 -3.06
C THR A 349 23.06 31.76 -3.97
N GLU A 350 22.39 32.62 -4.74
CA GLU A 350 21.37 32.16 -5.69
C GLU A 350 21.99 31.34 -6.84
N ARG A 351 23.17 31.74 -7.34
CA ARG A 351 23.85 31.14 -8.51
C ARG A 351 25.15 30.39 -8.20
N VAL A 352 25.64 30.39 -6.95
CA VAL A 352 26.84 29.66 -6.51
C VAL A 352 26.52 28.84 -5.25
N LEU A 353 26.94 27.58 -5.24
CA LEU A 353 26.95 26.69 -4.07
C LEU A 353 28.35 26.13 -3.89
N VAL A 354 28.90 26.28 -2.68
CA VAL A 354 30.13 25.60 -2.26
C VAL A 354 29.77 24.50 -1.25
N MET A 355 30.29 23.30 -1.50
CA MET A 355 30.09 22.12 -0.67
C MET A 355 31.34 21.24 -0.68
N ASP A 356 31.43 20.30 0.25
CA ASP A 356 32.58 19.40 0.39
C ASP A 356 32.84 18.54 -0.86
N PHE A 357 34.12 18.25 -1.10
CA PHE A 357 34.54 17.32 -2.15
C PHE A 357 34.50 15.88 -1.61
N CYS A 358 33.44 15.14 -1.92
CA CYS A 358 33.34 13.72 -1.58
C CYS A 358 34.17 12.85 -2.55
N GLU A 359 35.08 12.04 -2.01
CA GLU A 359 35.81 11.04 -2.79
C GLU A 359 34.95 9.81 -3.07
N GLY A 360 34.90 9.42 -4.34
CA GLY A 360 34.09 8.30 -4.83
C GLY A 360 34.03 8.23 -6.36
N PHE A 361 33.24 7.28 -6.86
CA PHE A 361 33.02 7.05 -8.29
C PHE A 361 31.52 6.84 -8.59
N PRO A 362 31.04 7.07 -9.83
CA PRO A 362 29.60 7.01 -10.14
C PRO A 362 29.00 5.61 -9.93
N ILE A 363 27.82 5.53 -9.30
CA ILE A 363 27.13 4.25 -8.99
C ILE A 363 26.83 3.36 -10.21
N ARG A 364 26.92 3.92 -11.43
CA ARG A 364 26.70 3.24 -12.71
C ARG A 364 27.94 2.53 -13.29
N ASP A 365 29.10 2.69 -12.65
CA ASP A 365 30.42 2.18 -13.05
C ASP A 365 30.62 0.77 -12.46
N THR A 366 29.98 -0.22 -13.08
CA THR A 366 29.89 -1.61 -12.58
C THR A 366 31.25 -2.26 -12.38
N ASP A 367 32.19 -1.94 -13.26
CA ASP A 367 33.51 -2.56 -13.30
C ASP A 367 34.30 -2.15 -12.04
N LYS A 368 34.10 -0.93 -11.52
CA LYS A 368 34.66 -0.48 -10.23
C LYS A 368 33.91 -1.01 -9.01
N LEU A 369 32.61 -1.29 -9.12
CA LEU A 369 31.89 -1.98 -8.03
C LEU A 369 32.53 -3.35 -7.80
N ASP A 370 32.89 -4.05 -8.87
CA ASP A 370 33.50 -5.38 -8.81
C ASP A 370 34.99 -5.31 -8.44
N GLU A 371 35.75 -4.34 -8.96
CA GLU A 371 37.17 -4.09 -8.59
C GLU A 371 37.35 -3.83 -7.08
N LEU A 372 36.43 -3.06 -6.47
CA LEU A 372 36.51 -2.65 -5.08
C LEU A 372 35.70 -3.54 -4.12
N GLY A 373 35.12 -4.64 -4.62
CA GLY A 373 34.37 -5.60 -3.81
C GLY A 373 33.11 -5.02 -3.14
N VAL A 374 32.44 -4.09 -3.84
CA VAL A 374 31.25 -3.39 -3.33
C VAL A 374 30.06 -4.35 -3.26
N ASP A 375 29.54 -4.57 -2.06
CA ASP A 375 28.26 -5.23 -1.87
C ASP A 375 27.15 -4.36 -2.50
N ARG A 376 26.63 -4.84 -3.63
CA ARG A 376 25.59 -4.18 -4.44
C ARG A 376 24.22 -4.22 -3.77
N GLU A 377 23.94 -5.23 -2.95
CA GLU A 377 22.66 -5.39 -2.26
C GLU A 377 22.59 -4.39 -1.09
N LEU A 378 23.63 -4.35 -0.26
CA LEU A 378 23.77 -3.41 0.86
C LEU A 378 23.84 -1.94 0.39
N LEU A 379 24.53 -1.68 -0.73
CA LEU A 379 24.56 -0.35 -1.36
C LEU A 379 23.15 0.10 -1.78
N LEU A 380 22.40 -0.80 -2.43
CA LEU A 380 21.04 -0.53 -2.89
C LEU A 380 20.05 -0.42 -1.72
N GLU A 381 20.22 -1.21 -0.66
CA GLU A 381 19.47 -1.09 0.58
C GLU A 381 19.60 0.32 1.17
N ARG A 382 20.84 0.81 1.32
CA ARG A 382 21.12 2.15 1.84
C ARG A 382 20.50 3.25 0.97
N VAL A 383 20.57 3.13 -0.37
CA VAL A 383 19.89 4.06 -1.28
C VAL A 383 18.36 4.00 -1.10
N CYS A 384 17.76 2.80 -1.10
CA CYS A 384 16.31 2.68 -0.96
C CYS A 384 15.80 3.11 0.43
N ALA A 385 16.54 2.84 1.50
CA ALA A 385 16.24 3.30 2.85
C ALA A 385 16.37 4.82 2.98
N ALA A 386 17.42 5.43 2.40
CA ALA A 386 17.60 6.88 2.41
C ALA A 386 16.45 7.62 1.72
N TRP A 387 15.88 7.04 0.65
CA TRP A 387 14.67 7.58 0.03
C TRP A 387 13.39 7.26 0.82
N ALA A 388 13.29 6.09 1.46
CA ALA A 388 12.13 5.75 2.28
C ALA A 388 11.96 6.72 3.46
N VAL A 389 13.05 7.01 4.18
CA VAL A 389 13.07 7.98 5.29
C VAL A 389 12.75 9.39 4.80
N GLN A 390 13.40 9.86 3.73
CA GLN A 390 13.07 11.15 3.09
C GLN A 390 11.58 11.31 2.79
N MET A 391 10.98 10.29 2.16
CA MET A 391 9.60 10.35 1.67
C MET A 391 8.56 10.21 2.78
N HIS A 392 8.75 9.24 3.69
CA HIS A 392 7.75 8.89 4.69
C HIS A 392 7.99 9.57 6.04
N VAL A 393 9.21 9.52 6.57
CA VAL A 393 9.54 10.04 7.90
C VAL A 393 9.65 11.57 7.84
N GLY A 394 10.57 12.11 7.04
CA GLY A 394 10.76 13.55 6.92
C GLY A 394 9.65 14.25 6.14
N GLY A 395 9.09 13.59 5.11
CA GLY A 395 8.21 14.26 4.14
C GLY A 395 8.94 15.28 3.26
N VAL A 396 10.28 15.22 3.23
CA VAL A 396 11.18 16.06 2.45
C VAL A 396 12.09 15.14 1.63
N PHE A 397 11.88 15.08 0.33
CA PHE A 397 12.51 14.09 -0.53
C PHE A 397 13.02 14.65 -1.85
N ASN A 398 14.22 14.21 -2.23
CA ASN A 398 14.76 14.43 -3.56
C ASN A 398 13.91 13.69 -4.60
N ALA A 399 13.27 14.43 -5.51
CA ALA A 399 12.40 13.87 -6.54
C ALA A 399 13.14 13.56 -7.87
N ASP A 400 14.48 13.62 -7.87
CA ASP A 400 15.34 13.27 -9.00
C ASP A 400 16.52 12.36 -8.60
N PRO A 401 16.27 11.09 -8.18
CA PRO A 401 17.29 10.10 -7.78
C PRO A 401 18.06 9.55 -9.00
N HIS A 402 18.58 10.43 -9.84
CA HIS A 402 19.28 10.09 -11.07
C HIS A 402 20.67 9.51 -10.75
N MET A 403 21.03 8.38 -11.36
CA MET A 403 22.31 7.70 -11.11
C MET A 403 23.55 8.57 -11.38
N GLY A 404 23.44 9.62 -12.21
CA GLY A 404 24.50 10.61 -12.41
C GLY A 404 24.73 11.56 -11.22
N ASN A 405 23.81 11.61 -10.25
CA ASN A 405 23.88 12.42 -9.04
C ASN A 405 24.25 11.56 -7.80
N LEU A 406 24.72 10.32 -8.04
CA LEU A 406 25.04 9.33 -7.02
C LEU A 406 26.46 8.80 -7.21
N LEU A 407 27.28 8.87 -6.17
CA LEU A 407 28.57 8.17 -6.11
C LEU A 407 28.50 7.00 -5.12
N VAL A 408 29.45 6.08 -5.24
CA VAL A 408 29.89 5.18 -4.17
C VAL A 408 31.15 5.79 -3.58
N SER A 409 31.20 5.95 -2.26
CA SER A 409 32.34 6.61 -1.60
C SER A 409 33.54 5.67 -1.46
N THR A 410 34.73 6.21 -1.70
CA THR A 410 36.02 5.55 -1.41
C THR A 410 36.66 6.03 -0.10
N ALA A 411 36.04 6.99 0.60
CA ALA A 411 36.61 7.63 1.77
C ALA A 411 36.30 6.92 3.10
N VAL A 412 35.40 5.92 3.11
CA VAL A 412 34.96 5.23 4.34
C VAL A 412 35.76 3.96 4.56
N PRO A 413 36.66 3.88 5.56
CA PRO A 413 37.49 2.69 5.78
C PRO A 413 36.64 1.49 6.19
N GLY A 414 36.87 0.35 5.54
CA GLY A 414 36.19 -0.92 5.86
C GLY A 414 34.74 -1.04 5.36
N ASP A 415 34.22 -0.08 4.59
CA ASP A 415 32.86 -0.15 4.02
C ASP A 415 32.79 0.53 2.65
N ALA A 416 32.90 -0.28 1.60
CA ALA A 416 32.87 0.20 0.21
C ALA A 416 31.46 0.42 -0.34
N SER A 417 30.39 0.15 0.43
CA SER A 417 28.99 0.21 -0.03
C SER A 417 28.25 1.46 0.45
N VAL A 418 28.95 2.58 0.63
CA VAL A 418 28.36 3.83 1.13
C VAL A 418 27.98 4.77 -0.03
N PRO A 419 26.69 5.07 -0.25
CA PRO A 419 26.26 5.99 -1.30
C PRO A 419 26.47 7.46 -0.90
N VAL A 420 26.82 8.30 -1.88
CA VAL A 420 26.90 9.77 -1.76
C VAL A 420 25.81 10.41 -2.61
N LEU A 421 25.05 11.34 -2.04
CA LEU A 421 23.91 12.01 -2.68
C LEU A 421 24.27 13.47 -3.03
N LEU A 422 24.36 13.82 -4.33
CA LEU A 422 25.03 15.06 -4.76
C LEU A 422 24.14 16.24 -5.22
N ASP A 423 22.86 16.03 -5.53
CA ASP A 423 21.98 17.08 -6.08
C ASP A 423 20.61 17.03 -5.43
N PHE A 424 20.19 18.14 -4.84
CA PHE A 424 18.91 18.31 -4.14
C PHE A 424 18.09 19.47 -4.71
N GLY A 425 18.40 19.94 -5.92
CA GLY A 425 17.72 21.05 -6.58
C GLY A 425 16.22 20.80 -6.81
N LEU A 426 15.82 19.54 -7.03
CA LEU A 426 14.42 19.13 -7.18
C LEU A 426 13.90 18.37 -5.95
N THR A 427 13.92 19.02 -4.79
CA THR A 427 13.37 18.45 -3.55
C THR A 427 11.90 18.85 -3.38
N LYS A 428 11.04 17.85 -3.13
CA LYS A 428 9.63 18.03 -2.74
C LYS A 428 9.50 18.01 -1.22
N ARG A 429 8.57 18.81 -0.70
CA ARG A 429 8.11 18.80 0.70
C ARG A 429 6.60 18.54 0.70
N LEU A 430 6.14 17.61 1.53
CA LEU A 430 4.73 17.23 1.67
C LEU A 430 4.05 18.03 2.78
N ASP A 431 2.75 18.26 2.63
CA ASP A 431 1.89 18.67 3.75
C ASP A 431 1.80 17.52 4.78
N PRO A 432 1.74 17.78 6.10
CA PRO A 432 1.63 16.73 7.11
C PRO A 432 0.47 15.75 6.91
N GLN A 433 -0.70 16.21 6.46
CA GLN A 433 -1.86 15.34 6.21
C GLN A 433 -1.58 14.40 5.03
N ILE A 434 -1.05 14.96 3.93
CA ILE A 434 -0.65 14.18 2.76
C ILE A 434 0.50 13.22 3.10
N LYS A 435 1.43 13.59 4.01
CA LYS A 435 2.50 12.69 4.47
C LYS A 435 1.95 11.47 5.21
N VAL A 436 0.98 11.66 6.12
CA VAL A 436 0.34 10.57 6.87
C VAL A 436 -0.49 9.68 5.95
N ALA A 437 -1.34 10.28 5.09
CA ALA A 437 -2.13 9.53 4.12
C ALA A 437 -1.24 8.74 3.14
N PHE A 438 -0.12 9.34 2.72
CA PHE A 438 0.84 8.67 1.84
C PHE A 438 1.65 7.57 2.54
N ALA A 439 1.91 7.70 3.84
CA ALA A 439 2.42 6.59 4.66
C ALA A 439 1.39 5.45 4.77
N ARG A 440 0.12 5.77 5.05
CA ARG A 440 -0.98 4.80 5.10
C ARG A 440 -1.06 3.99 3.81
N LEU A 441 -1.03 4.67 2.65
CA LEU A 441 -1.03 4.04 1.34
C LEU A 441 0.04 2.95 1.20
N MET A 442 1.28 3.22 1.58
CA MET A 442 2.40 2.29 1.41
C MET A 442 2.44 1.19 2.48
N HIS A 443 2.05 1.50 3.72
CA HIS A 443 1.91 0.51 4.80
C HIS A 443 0.76 -0.46 4.54
N SER A 444 -0.46 0.03 4.30
CA SER A 444 -1.63 -0.80 3.97
C SER A 444 -1.42 -1.61 2.68
N SER A 445 -0.71 -1.07 1.67
CA SER A 445 -0.28 -1.82 0.49
C SER A 445 0.64 -3.01 0.82
N HIS A 446 1.47 -2.91 1.87
CA HIS A 446 2.32 -4.01 2.31
C HIS A 446 1.56 -5.05 3.15
N GLU A 447 0.68 -4.61 4.06
CA GLU A 447 -0.12 -5.48 4.94
C GLU A 447 -1.29 -6.17 4.21
N SER A 448 -1.68 -5.72 3.00
CA SER A 448 -2.97 -6.03 2.35
C SER A 448 -4.19 -5.52 3.13
N ASP A 449 -4.01 -4.51 3.98
CA ASP A 449 -5.12 -3.83 4.62
C ASP A 449 -5.90 -3.01 3.60
N VAL A 450 -7.13 -3.43 3.30
CA VAL A 450 -7.96 -2.79 2.28
C VAL A 450 -8.68 -1.55 2.84
N ASP A 451 -8.93 -1.49 4.14
CA ASP A 451 -9.60 -0.34 4.76
C ASP A 451 -8.66 0.86 4.80
N GLY A 452 -7.44 0.69 5.33
CA GLY A 452 -6.42 1.74 5.31
C GLY A 452 -5.95 2.12 3.91
N LEU A 453 -6.01 1.22 2.92
CA LEU A 453 -5.79 1.59 1.52
C LEU A 453 -6.89 2.56 1.03
N LEU A 454 -8.17 2.22 1.23
CA LEU A 454 -9.29 3.08 0.83
C LEU A 454 -9.27 4.42 1.59
N GLN A 455 -9.03 4.39 2.90
CA GLN A 455 -8.82 5.58 3.72
C GLN A 455 -7.71 6.46 3.16
N SER A 456 -6.56 5.88 2.78
CA SER A 456 -5.45 6.66 2.22
C SER A 456 -5.81 7.35 0.91
N PHE A 457 -6.65 6.73 0.08
CA PHE A 457 -7.15 7.35 -1.15
C PHE A 457 -8.07 8.53 -0.84
N ASP A 458 -9.02 8.34 0.08
CA ASP A 458 -9.98 9.38 0.46
C ASP A 458 -9.28 10.55 1.21
N GLU A 459 -8.31 10.28 2.09
CA GLU A 459 -7.44 11.26 2.75
C GLU A 459 -6.56 12.07 1.77
N MET A 460 -6.10 11.44 0.68
CA MET A 460 -5.38 12.13 -0.41
C MET A 460 -6.31 12.83 -1.42
N GLY A 461 -7.64 12.74 -1.26
CA GLY A 461 -8.61 13.29 -2.21
C GLY A 461 -8.63 12.60 -3.57
N LEU A 462 -8.15 11.35 -3.67
CA LEU A 462 -8.17 10.54 -4.89
C LEU A 462 -9.60 10.13 -5.23
N LYS A 463 -10.21 10.86 -6.16
CA LYS A 463 -11.53 10.51 -6.71
C LYS A 463 -11.43 9.22 -7.54
N ILE A 464 -11.75 8.10 -6.92
CA ILE A 464 -11.93 6.80 -7.59
C ILE A 464 -13.34 6.75 -8.18
N ASN A 465 -13.44 6.52 -9.48
CA ASN A 465 -14.71 6.30 -10.13
C ASN A 465 -15.18 4.87 -9.83
N ARG A 466 -15.96 4.71 -8.76
CA ARG A 466 -16.54 3.42 -8.33
C ARG A 466 -17.77 3.00 -9.16
N GLU A 467 -17.99 3.52 -10.38
CA GLU A 467 -19.09 3.07 -11.25
C GLU A 467 -18.82 1.63 -11.75
N LYS A 468 -19.70 0.69 -11.36
CA LYS A 468 -19.83 -0.69 -11.87
C LYS A 468 -18.52 -1.40 -12.27
N GLY A 469 -17.86 -2.04 -11.30
CA GLY A 469 -16.87 -3.10 -11.57
C GLY A 469 -15.43 -2.81 -11.15
N GLN A 470 -15.18 -1.72 -10.41
CA GLN A 470 -13.92 -1.55 -9.68
C GLN A 470 -14.02 -2.18 -8.29
N ASP A 471 -12.94 -2.85 -7.91
CA ASP A 471 -12.87 -3.80 -6.80
C ASP A 471 -11.66 -3.42 -5.92
N PRO A 472 -11.85 -3.08 -4.64
CA PRO A 472 -10.76 -2.73 -3.73
C PRO A 472 -9.65 -3.79 -3.65
N PHE A 473 -9.97 -5.06 -3.87
CA PHE A 473 -8.97 -6.15 -3.92
C PHE A 473 -8.14 -6.10 -5.20
N GLU A 474 -8.72 -5.64 -6.32
CA GLU A 474 -7.95 -5.39 -7.53
C GLU A 474 -7.09 -4.12 -7.41
N ASP A 475 -7.58 -3.08 -6.72
CA ASP A 475 -6.78 -1.87 -6.44
C ASP A 475 -5.60 -2.19 -5.53
N MET A 476 -5.81 -2.97 -4.47
CA MET A 476 -4.72 -3.55 -3.66
C MET A 476 -3.73 -4.35 -4.52
N ALA A 477 -4.23 -5.23 -5.40
CA ALA A 477 -3.36 -6.01 -6.30
C ALA A 477 -2.67 -5.14 -7.36
N ASN A 478 -3.24 -4.00 -7.77
CA ASN A 478 -2.65 -3.02 -8.69
C ASN A 478 -1.52 -2.26 -7.98
N MET A 479 -1.74 -1.83 -6.74
CA MET A 479 -0.77 -1.18 -5.87
C MET A 479 0.44 -2.09 -5.58
N GLN A 480 0.19 -3.33 -5.14
CA GLN A 480 1.24 -4.33 -4.91
C GLN A 480 2.00 -4.70 -6.19
N ARG A 481 1.36 -4.72 -7.37
CA ARG A 481 2.06 -4.88 -8.66
C ARG A 481 2.85 -3.64 -9.10
N GLY A 482 2.44 -2.44 -8.67
CA GLY A 482 3.10 -1.17 -8.98
C GLY A 482 4.36 -0.92 -8.15
N PHE A 483 4.32 -1.27 -6.86
CA PHE A 483 5.41 -1.00 -5.90
C PHE A 483 6.13 -2.24 -5.37
N GLY A 484 5.70 -3.45 -5.76
CA GLY A 484 6.33 -4.71 -5.39
C GLY A 484 7.74 -4.92 -5.96
N ASN A 485 8.35 -6.04 -5.58
CA ASN A 485 9.77 -6.31 -5.70
C ASN A 485 10.34 -6.09 -7.12
N THR A 486 11.58 -5.64 -7.16
CA THR A 486 12.29 -5.33 -8.40
C THR A 486 12.81 -6.60 -9.05
N VAL A 487 12.90 -6.58 -10.39
CA VAL A 487 13.29 -7.74 -11.20
C VAL A 487 14.68 -7.44 -11.78
N PRO A 488 15.67 -8.33 -11.65
CA PRO A 488 17.00 -8.18 -12.25
C PRO A 488 16.91 -7.92 -13.77
N GLN A 489 17.86 -7.16 -14.34
CA GLN A 489 17.89 -6.84 -15.76
C GLN A 489 17.98 -8.09 -16.64
N SER A 490 18.64 -9.14 -16.16
CA SER A 490 18.67 -10.47 -16.79
C SER A 490 17.27 -11.04 -17.10
N GLN A 491 16.28 -10.81 -16.23
CA GLN A 491 14.89 -11.30 -16.38
C GLN A 491 13.91 -10.21 -16.85
N ALA A 492 14.28 -8.93 -16.72
CA ALA A 492 13.38 -7.79 -16.90
C ALA A 492 12.71 -7.74 -18.29
N ARG A 493 13.41 -8.13 -19.36
CA ARG A 493 12.85 -8.09 -20.74
C ARG A 493 11.73 -9.11 -20.94
N GLU A 494 11.90 -10.32 -20.42
CA GLU A 494 10.91 -11.39 -20.52
C GLU A 494 9.70 -11.12 -19.63
N VAL A 495 9.95 -10.75 -18.36
CA VAL A 495 8.88 -10.34 -17.43
C VAL A 495 8.14 -9.09 -17.93
N SER A 496 8.79 -8.18 -18.66
CA SER A 496 8.12 -7.04 -19.29
C SER A 496 7.26 -7.44 -20.49
N LYS A 497 7.71 -8.38 -21.35
CA LYS A 497 6.89 -8.89 -22.45
C LYS A 497 5.66 -9.64 -21.92
N GLN A 498 5.85 -10.46 -20.88
CA GLN A 498 4.79 -11.17 -20.18
C GLN A 498 3.79 -10.21 -19.51
N LYS A 499 4.25 -9.26 -18.69
CA LYS A 499 3.38 -8.26 -18.05
C LYS A 499 2.63 -7.39 -19.07
N SER A 500 3.23 -7.07 -20.22
CA SER A 500 2.54 -6.38 -21.31
C SER A 500 1.43 -7.23 -21.91
N LYS A 501 1.68 -8.52 -22.18
CA LYS A 501 0.69 -9.45 -22.74
C LYS A 501 -0.50 -9.66 -21.79
N GLU A 502 -0.20 -9.90 -20.51
CA GLU A 502 -1.21 -9.99 -19.44
C GLU A 502 -2.00 -8.69 -19.23
N TYR A 503 -1.37 -7.51 -19.39
CA TYR A 503 -2.06 -6.23 -19.28
C TYR A 503 -3.02 -6.02 -20.45
N HIS A 504 -2.62 -6.37 -21.67
CA HIS A 504 -3.51 -6.32 -22.84
C HIS A 504 -4.69 -7.30 -22.68
N GLN A 505 -4.42 -8.55 -22.31
CA GLN A 505 -5.47 -9.55 -22.02
C GLN A 505 -6.45 -9.06 -20.94
N ARG A 506 -5.96 -8.47 -19.84
CA ARG A 506 -6.81 -7.89 -18.79
C ARG A 506 -7.60 -6.69 -19.27
N GLN A 507 -7.04 -5.82 -20.10
CA GLN A 507 -7.75 -4.68 -20.69
C GLN A 507 -8.83 -5.11 -21.70
N GLU A 508 -8.58 -6.15 -22.50
CA GLU A 508 -9.57 -6.72 -23.41
C GLU A 508 -10.69 -7.45 -22.64
N ALA A 509 -10.34 -8.23 -21.61
CA ALA A 509 -11.31 -8.84 -20.70
C ALA A 509 -12.22 -7.78 -20.05
N LYS A 510 -11.65 -6.69 -19.49
CA LYS A 510 -12.42 -5.58 -18.89
C LYS A 510 -13.31 -4.85 -19.90
N ARG A 511 -12.89 -4.67 -21.15
CA ARG A 511 -13.76 -4.10 -22.20
C ARG A 511 -14.93 -5.04 -22.51
N ALA A 512 -14.67 -6.34 -22.63
CA ALA A 512 -15.69 -7.36 -22.85
C ALA A 512 -16.60 -7.63 -21.62
N GLU A 513 -16.18 -7.24 -20.42
CA GLU A 513 -16.97 -7.25 -19.19
C GLU A 513 -17.85 -6.00 -19.07
N ALA A 514 -17.31 -4.83 -19.41
CA ALA A 514 -18.05 -3.56 -19.48
C ALA A 514 -19.00 -3.44 -20.70
N GLY A 515 -19.11 -4.47 -21.54
CA GLY A 515 -19.94 -4.47 -22.76
C GLY A 515 -19.46 -3.53 -23.88
N LEU A 516 -18.22 -3.04 -23.80
CA LEU A 516 -17.63 -2.06 -24.70
C LEU A 516 -17.12 -2.70 -25.99
N LYS A 517 -17.32 -2.03 -27.12
CA LYS A 517 -16.81 -2.45 -28.43
C LYS A 517 -15.29 -2.31 -28.47
N LYS A 518 -14.63 -3.06 -29.36
CA LYS A 518 -13.15 -3.12 -29.52
C LYS A 518 -12.44 -1.77 -29.77
N LYS A 519 -13.17 -0.66 -29.91
CA LYS A 519 -12.66 0.72 -30.12
C LYS A 519 -13.11 1.74 -29.06
N GLU A 520 -13.92 1.35 -28.08
CA GLU A 520 -14.30 2.21 -26.96
C GLU A 520 -13.24 2.09 -25.85
N LYS A 521 -12.74 3.21 -25.32
CA LYS A 521 -11.73 3.23 -24.25
C LYS A 521 -12.41 3.04 -22.89
N LEU A 522 -11.79 2.24 -22.00
CA LEU A 522 -12.19 2.15 -20.59
C LEU A 522 -12.01 3.52 -19.91
N ARG A 523 -12.93 3.93 -19.03
CA ARG A 523 -12.70 5.09 -18.14
C ARG A 523 -11.48 4.83 -17.25
N SER A 524 -10.78 5.91 -16.89
CA SER A 524 -9.71 5.85 -15.87
C SER A 524 -10.32 5.49 -14.51
N PRO A 525 -9.74 4.54 -13.74
CA PRO A 525 -10.15 4.26 -12.36
C PRO A 525 -10.11 5.50 -11.45
N VAL A 526 -9.13 6.38 -11.69
CA VAL A 526 -8.93 7.61 -10.93
C VAL A 526 -9.24 8.80 -11.83
N GLU A 527 -10.15 9.68 -11.40
CA GLU A 527 -10.56 10.88 -12.14
C GLU A 527 -9.49 11.98 -12.11
N ALA A 528 -8.79 12.12 -10.98
CA ALA A 528 -7.67 13.04 -10.80
C ALA A 528 -6.66 12.48 -9.80
N TRP A 529 -5.37 12.50 -10.17
CA TRP A 529 -4.27 12.19 -9.25
C TRP A 529 -3.75 13.48 -8.59
N PRO A 530 -3.51 13.49 -7.26
CA PRO A 530 -2.72 14.52 -6.59
C PRO A 530 -1.36 14.74 -7.27
N SER A 531 -0.92 16.00 -7.28
CA SER A 531 0.25 16.46 -8.03
C SER A 531 1.56 15.85 -7.50
N GLU A 532 1.56 15.62 -6.18
CA GLU A 532 2.62 15.14 -5.32
C GLU A 532 2.96 13.68 -5.65
N LEU A 533 1.93 12.85 -5.86
CA LEU A 533 2.06 11.43 -6.23
C LEU A 533 2.70 11.21 -7.61
N VAL A 534 2.77 12.26 -8.44
CA VAL A 534 3.51 12.16 -9.70
C VAL A 534 5.02 12.10 -9.46
N PHE A 535 5.52 12.84 -8.46
CA PHE A 535 6.93 12.82 -8.07
C PHE A 535 7.27 11.54 -7.29
N PHE A 536 6.39 11.04 -6.42
CA PHE A 536 6.55 9.70 -5.83
C PHE A 536 6.67 8.63 -6.93
N GLY A 537 5.75 8.67 -7.89
CA GLY A 537 5.76 7.81 -9.08
C GLY A 537 6.88 8.07 -10.10
N ARG A 538 7.76 9.05 -9.87
CA ARG A 538 9.02 9.23 -10.60
C ARG A 538 10.16 8.53 -9.85
N VAL A 539 10.30 8.83 -8.56
CA VAL A 539 11.32 8.26 -7.68
C VAL A 539 11.28 6.74 -7.68
N THR A 540 10.11 6.15 -7.47
CA THR A 540 9.91 4.68 -7.44
C THR A 540 10.41 3.99 -8.71
N ASN A 541 10.09 4.55 -9.89
CA ASN A 541 10.52 4.00 -11.18
C ASN A 541 12.03 4.17 -11.40
N MET A 542 12.63 5.27 -10.94
CA MET A 542 14.06 5.51 -11.06
C MET A 542 14.89 4.62 -10.12
N LEU A 543 14.46 4.46 -8.86
CA LEU A 543 15.04 3.50 -7.91
C LEU A 543 14.92 2.06 -8.43
N ARG A 544 13.74 1.67 -8.95
CA ARG A 544 13.54 0.34 -9.56
C ARG A 544 14.37 0.12 -10.84
N GLY A 545 14.60 1.15 -11.64
CA GLY A 545 15.52 1.12 -12.77
C GLY A 545 16.97 0.91 -12.35
N MET A 546 17.38 1.52 -11.23
CA MET A 546 18.70 1.32 -10.62
C MET A 546 18.87 -0.13 -10.12
N CYS A 547 17.87 -0.69 -9.44
CA CYS A 547 17.88 -2.10 -9.00
C CYS A 547 18.17 -3.05 -10.17
N SER A 548 17.46 -2.85 -11.28
CA SER A 548 17.64 -3.66 -12.49
C SER A 548 19.06 -3.51 -13.04
N ARG A 549 19.59 -2.28 -13.14
CA ARG A 549 20.92 -2.01 -13.70
C ARG A 549 22.07 -2.56 -12.85
N LEU A 550 21.90 -2.66 -11.53
CA LEU A 550 22.85 -3.31 -10.62
C LEU A 550 22.70 -4.85 -10.60
N ASP A 551 21.67 -5.38 -11.27
CA ASP A 551 21.18 -6.76 -11.32
C ASP A 551 20.71 -7.35 -9.96
N VAL A 552 20.23 -6.49 -9.07
CA VAL A 552 19.74 -6.86 -7.72
C VAL A 552 18.21 -6.89 -7.65
N SER A 553 17.65 -7.93 -7.04
CA SER A 553 16.22 -7.97 -6.67
C SER A 553 16.04 -7.46 -5.24
N TYR A 554 15.25 -6.41 -5.07
CA TYR A 554 15.13 -5.67 -3.81
C TYR A 554 13.68 -5.60 -3.31
N PRO A 555 13.40 -5.81 -2.01
CA PRO A 555 12.05 -5.80 -1.42
C PRO A 555 11.52 -4.37 -1.18
N TYR A 556 11.46 -3.57 -2.24
CA TYR A 556 11.16 -2.14 -2.23
C TYR A 556 9.91 -1.76 -1.39
N LEU A 557 8.80 -2.50 -1.56
CA LEU A 557 7.56 -2.26 -0.82
C LEU A 557 7.75 -2.42 0.69
N LYS A 558 8.54 -3.40 1.15
CA LYS A 558 8.82 -3.62 2.58
C LYS A 558 9.59 -2.42 3.16
N THR A 559 10.63 -1.95 2.49
CA THR A 559 11.44 -0.81 2.95
C THR A 559 10.61 0.47 3.06
N MET A 560 9.79 0.77 2.05
CA MET A 560 8.89 1.93 2.10
C MET A 560 7.84 1.78 3.20
N ALA A 561 7.26 0.59 3.39
CA ALA A 561 6.27 0.33 4.43
C ALA A 561 6.84 0.41 5.86
N MET A 562 8.11 0.03 6.08
CA MET A 562 8.76 0.17 7.39
C MET A 562 8.92 1.65 7.78
N ALA A 563 9.44 2.50 6.88
CA ALA A 563 9.53 3.95 7.10
C ALA A 563 8.14 4.63 7.18
N ALA A 564 7.14 4.11 6.45
CA ALA A 564 5.76 4.57 6.55
C ALA A 564 5.14 4.28 7.92
N ARG A 565 5.37 3.08 8.47
CA ARG A 565 4.89 2.65 9.79
C ARG A 565 5.38 3.57 10.91
N GLU A 566 6.59 4.11 10.83
CA GLU A 566 7.11 5.11 11.78
C GLU A 566 6.28 6.40 11.78
N THR A 567 5.98 6.95 10.60
CA THR A 567 5.12 8.14 10.48
C THR A 567 3.68 7.89 10.90
N LEU A 568 3.14 6.69 10.70
CA LEU A 568 1.80 6.33 11.20
C LEU A 568 1.79 6.28 12.73
N ARG A 569 2.78 5.65 13.36
CA ARG A 569 2.92 5.64 14.83
C ARG A 569 3.11 7.05 15.39
N ALA A 570 3.96 7.87 14.75
CA ALA A 570 4.19 9.26 15.12
C ALA A 570 3.01 10.21 14.82
N SER A 571 1.95 9.74 14.14
CA SER A 571 0.72 10.51 13.92
C SER A 571 -0.30 10.37 15.06
N VAL A 572 -0.11 9.39 15.95
CA VAL A 572 -0.90 9.21 17.18
C VAL A 572 -0.30 10.06 18.31
N PRO A 573 -1.09 10.81 19.10
CA PRO A 573 -0.58 11.61 20.23
C PRO A 573 0.21 10.76 21.21
N LEU A 574 1.32 11.29 21.75
CA LEU A 574 2.24 10.51 22.59
C LEU A 574 1.56 10.00 23.87
N GLU A 575 0.60 10.75 24.43
CA GLU A 575 -0.23 10.33 25.56
C GLU A 575 -1.19 9.15 25.25
N GLU A 576 -1.28 8.71 23.99
CA GLU A 576 -2.01 7.51 23.57
C GLU A 576 -1.08 6.33 23.21
N HIS A 577 0.25 6.44 23.35
CA HIS A 577 1.16 5.31 23.04
C HIS A 577 1.23 4.32 24.21
N ALA A 578 1.60 3.07 23.92
CA ALA A 578 1.89 2.09 24.95
C ALA A 578 3.22 2.40 25.66
N ASP A 579 3.16 2.90 26.90
CA ASP A 579 4.33 3.14 27.76
C ASP A 579 5.09 1.85 28.13
N ALA A 580 4.41 0.70 28.11
CA ALA A 580 4.97 -0.60 28.45
C ALA A 580 4.35 -1.72 27.59
N LEU A 581 5.05 -2.86 27.49
CA LEU A 581 4.54 -4.06 26.81
C LEU A 581 3.30 -4.64 27.50
N ILE A 582 3.27 -4.60 28.83
CA ILE A 582 2.19 -5.16 29.67
C ILE A 582 1.34 -4.01 30.19
N HIS A 583 0.03 -4.08 29.99
CA HIS A 583 -0.90 -3.05 30.46
C HIS A 583 -0.96 -3.00 32.00
N PRO A 584 -0.94 -1.82 32.65
CA PRO A 584 -0.81 -1.71 34.11
C PRO A 584 -1.86 -2.47 34.93
N SER A 585 -3.10 -2.59 34.46
CA SER A 585 -4.15 -3.36 35.16
C SER A 585 -3.83 -4.86 35.27
N SER A 586 -2.92 -5.40 34.44
CA SER A 586 -2.38 -6.76 34.59
C SER A 586 -1.57 -6.96 35.89
N GLN A 587 -1.24 -5.89 36.64
CA GLN A 587 -0.57 -6.00 37.94
C GLN A 587 -1.54 -6.19 39.11
N SER A 588 -2.86 -6.17 38.86
CA SER A 588 -3.90 -6.36 39.88
C SER A 588 -3.98 -7.80 40.44
N ILE A 589 -3.60 -8.80 39.62
CA ILE A 589 -3.53 -10.21 40.00
C ILE A 589 -2.07 -10.57 40.32
N SER A 590 -1.84 -11.35 41.39
CA SER A 590 -0.48 -11.70 41.86
C SER A 590 -0.28 -13.20 42.08
N THR A 591 -0.70 -14.01 41.10
CA THR A 591 -0.50 -15.48 41.13
C THR A 591 0.88 -15.86 40.55
N PRO A 592 1.33 -17.12 40.73
CA PRO A 592 2.45 -17.67 39.98
C PRO A 592 2.17 -17.70 38.46
N LEU A 593 0.98 -18.14 38.05
CA LEU A 593 0.56 -18.19 36.64
C LEU A 593 0.68 -16.84 35.95
N GLN A 594 0.16 -15.77 36.57
CA GLN A 594 0.22 -14.41 36.06
C GLN A 594 1.66 -13.97 35.76
N ARG A 595 2.61 -14.29 36.65
CA ARG A 595 4.03 -13.92 36.48
C ARG A 595 4.69 -14.70 35.35
N ARG A 596 4.51 -16.03 35.30
CA ARG A 596 5.02 -16.87 34.20
C ARG A 596 4.48 -16.44 32.84
N LEU A 597 3.20 -16.05 32.76
CA LEU A 597 2.59 -15.52 31.55
C LEU A 597 3.23 -14.18 31.14
N ILE A 598 3.41 -13.24 32.07
CA ILE A 598 4.07 -11.96 31.81
C ILE A 598 5.52 -12.17 31.31
N GLU A 599 6.30 -13.02 31.99
CA GLU A 599 7.68 -13.37 31.61
C GLU A 599 7.75 -13.96 30.18
N ALA A 600 6.85 -14.89 29.85
CA ALA A 600 6.77 -15.46 28.51
C ALA A 600 6.30 -14.46 27.44
N LEU A 601 5.46 -13.49 27.79
CA LEU A 601 4.99 -12.47 26.85
C LEU A 601 6.09 -11.48 26.46
N HIS A 602 7.05 -11.19 27.34
CA HIS A 602 8.26 -10.47 26.97
C HIS A 602 9.06 -11.24 25.89
N GLN A 603 9.30 -12.54 26.09
CA GLN A 603 10.00 -13.39 25.13
C GLN A 603 9.27 -13.49 23.78
N ILE A 604 7.95 -13.76 23.80
CA ILE A 604 7.11 -13.86 22.59
C ILE A 604 7.09 -12.53 21.81
N ASN A 605 7.20 -11.38 22.48
CA ASN A 605 7.33 -10.07 21.85
C ASN A 605 8.74 -9.83 21.27
N GLU A 606 9.80 -10.16 22.01
CA GLU A 606 11.19 -10.03 21.57
C GLU A 606 11.51 -10.90 20.34
N GLU A 607 10.92 -12.10 20.26
CA GLU A 607 10.96 -12.98 19.10
C GLU A 607 10.07 -12.52 17.92
N GLY A 608 9.25 -11.49 18.12
CA GLY A 608 8.33 -10.97 17.09
C GLY A 608 7.11 -11.86 16.80
N HIS A 609 6.74 -12.72 17.74
CA HIS A 609 5.62 -13.67 17.59
C HIS A 609 4.26 -13.12 18.07
N MET A 610 4.19 -11.86 18.51
CA MET A 610 2.95 -11.14 18.81
C MET A 610 2.98 -9.68 18.31
N VAL A 611 1.80 -9.06 18.25
CA VAL A 611 1.62 -7.62 18.03
C VAL A 611 0.82 -7.04 19.21
N GLY A 612 -0.33 -7.65 19.51
CA GLY A 612 -1.12 -7.41 20.72
C GLY A 612 -2.05 -8.58 21.04
N LEU A 613 -2.30 -8.83 22.33
CA LEU A 613 -3.15 -9.92 22.82
C LEU A 613 -3.71 -9.68 24.22
N GLN A 614 -4.70 -10.48 24.60
CA GLN A 614 -5.15 -10.66 25.99
C GLN A 614 -5.19 -12.14 26.36
N VAL A 615 -4.90 -12.45 27.63
CA VAL A 615 -5.14 -13.75 28.26
C VAL A 615 -6.09 -13.53 29.43
N SER A 616 -7.09 -14.40 29.60
CA SER A 616 -7.92 -14.49 30.81
C SER A 616 -8.06 -15.95 31.21
N VAL A 617 -7.73 -16.26 32.46
CA VAL A 617 -7.90 -17.57 33.08
C VAL A 617 -8.73 -17.43 34.34
N LEU A 618 -9.90 -18.06 34.34
CA LEU A 618 -10.80 -18.15 35.50
C LEU A 618 -10.72 -19.56 36.09
N GLN A 619 -10.85 -19.67 37.42
CA GLN A 619 -10.98 -20.93 38.14
C GLN A 619 -12.03 -20.77 39.25
N HIS A 620 -13.03 -21.67 39.29
CA HIS A 620 -14.19 -21.58 40.19
C HIS A 620 -14.97 -20.24 40.11
N GLY A 621 -14.89 -19.54 38.97
CA GLY A 621 -15.45 -18.19 38.78
C GLY A 621 -14.52 -17.02 39.19
N GLU A 622 -13.37 -17.27 39.81
CA GLU A 622 -12.40 -16.22 40.19
C GLU A 622 -11.27 -16.09 39.15
N ALA A 623 -10.77 -14.87 38.93
CA ALA A 623 -9.70 -14.60 37.97
C ALA A 623 -8.30 -14.94 38.54
N ILE A 624 -7.72 -16.05 38.09
CA ILE A 624 -6.37 -16.48 38.51
C ILE A 624 -5.25 -15.94 37.61
N ALA A 625 -5.57 -15.50 36.40
CA ALA A 625 -4.67 -14.71 35.56
C ALA A 625 -5.46 -13.84 34.56
N GLN A 626 -5.09 -12.57 34.40
CA GLN A 626 -5.61 -11.67 33.37
C GLN A 626 -4.50 -10.73 32.91
N VAL A 627 -4.05 -10.87 31.66
CA VAL A 627 -2.97 -10.06 31.09
C VAL A 627 -3.45 -9.42 29.80
N ALA A 628 -3.23 -8.12 29.65
CA ALA A 628 -3.36 -7.41 28.37
C ALA A 628 -1.98 -6.88 27.95
N ALA A 629 -1.57 -7.12 26.71
CA ALA A 629 -0.19 -6.87 26.27
C ALA A 629 -0.06 -6.51 24.78
N GLY A 630 0.97 -5.74 24.45
CA GLY A 630 1.30 -5.28 23.10
C GLY A 630 0.47 -4.09 22.62
N THR A 631 0.45 -3.86 21.30
CA THR A 631 -0.23 -2.71 20.68
C THR A 631 -1.38 -3.10 19.76
N MET A 632 -2.30 -2.16 19.58
CA MET A 632 -3.53 -2.30 18.78
C MET A 632 -3.27 -2.75 17.33
N GLY A 633 -2.12 -2.39 16.75
CA GLY A 633 -1.62 -2.97 15.51
C GLY A 633 -0.14 -2.61 15.27
N THR A 634 0.45 -3.06 14.16
CA THR A 634 1.86 -2.74 13.84
C THR A 634 2.10 -1.23 13.67
N ALA A 635 1.15 -0.54 13.03
CA ALA A 635 1.16 0.91 12.82
C ALA A 635 0.36 1.73 13.85
N ASN A 636 -0.46 1.10 14.69
CA ASN A 636 -1.25 1.76 15.75
C ASN A 636 -0.58 1.49 17.12
N PRO A 637 0.16 2.47 17.69
CA PRO A 637 1.03 2.29 18.86
C PRO A 637 0.30 2.26 20.20
N ARG A 638 -1.04 2.42 20.20
CA ARG A 638 -1.89 2.34 21.39
C ARG A 638 -1.75 0.98 22.08
N ALA A 639 -1.74 0.99 23.41
CA ALA A 639 -1.73 -0.23 24.21
C ALA A 639 -2.99 -1.07 23.98
N VAL A 640 -2.85 -2.39 24.06
CA VAL A 640 -3.99 -3.29 24.28
C VAL A 640 -4.45 -3.14 25.73
N THR A 641 -5.67 -2.67 25.93
CA THR A 641 -6.37 -2.66 27.23
C THR A 641 -7.06 -4.03 27.46
N PRO A 642 -7.52 -4.37 28.67
CA PRO A 642 -8.34 -5.56 28.90
C PRO A 642 -9.73 -5.47 28.24
N THR A 643 -10.19 -4.24 27.97
CA THR A 643 -11.44 -3.90 27.29
C THR A 643 -11.34 -3.90 25.75
N THR A 644 -10.12 -3.99 25.19
CA THR A 644 -9.86 -4.02 23.74
C THR A 644 -10.59 -5.18 23.04
N LEU A 645 -11.19 -4.89 21.89
CA LEU A 645 -11.92 -5.85 21.07
C LEU A 645 -11.03 -6.42 19.96
N PHE A 646 -10.89 -7.74 19.94
CA PHE A 646 -10.24 -8.51 18.88
C PHE A 646 -11.30 -9.20 18.03
N ASN A 647 -11.06 -9.37 16.72
CA ASN A 647 -11.85 -10.35 15.96
C ASN A 647 -11.47 -11.77 16.42
N ILE A 648 -12.46 -12.55 16.83
CA ILE A 648 -12.29 -13.88 17.41
C ILE A 648 -12.65 -15.02 16.44
N PHE A 649 -13.01 -14.70 15.20
CA PHE A 649 -13.38 -15.62 14.13
C PHE A 649 -14.33 -16.73 14.62
N SER A 650 -13.95 -18.00 14.50
CA SER A 650 -14.76 -19.16 14.87
C SER A 650 -15.07 -19.32 16.36
N VAL A 651 -14.39 -18.62 17.28
CA VAL A 651 -14.69 -18.67 18.72
C VAL A 651 -16.17 -18.35 19.00
N SER A 652 -16.70 -17.38 18.24
CA SER A 652 -18.11 -17.00 18.16
C SER A 652 -19.10 -18.16 17.97
N LYS A 653 -18.70 -19.24 17.29
CA LYS A 653 -19.57 -20.40 17.04
C LYS A 653 -19.93 -21.09 18.34
N GLY A 654 -19.00 -21.15 19.30
CA GLY A 654 -19.28 -21.62 20.65
C GLY A 654 -20.30 -20.75 21.37
N VAL A 655 -20.19 -19.41 21.28
CA VAL A 655 -21.17 -18.51 21.93
C VAL A 655 -22.56 -18.59 21.29
N LEU A 656 -22.63 -18.62 19.96
CA LEU A 656 -23.89 -18.82 19.23
C LEU A 656 -24.52 -20.19 19.53
N THR A 657 -23.69 -21.21 19.75
CA THR A 657 -24.11 -22.55 20.17
C THR A 657 -24.72 -22.54 21.58
N ILE A 658 -24.10 -21.86 22.55
CA ILE A 658 -24.66 -21.71 23.91
C ILE A 658 -26.08 -21.14 23.84
N GLY A 659 -26.30 -20.12 23.01
CA GLY A 659 -27.63 -19.53 22.79
C GLY A 659 -28.68 -20.49 22.23
N LEU A 660 -28.30 -21.41 21.32
CA LEU A 660 -29.23 -22.42 20.79
C LEU A 660 -29.46 -23.58 21.77
N LEU A 661 -28.41 -24.04 22.46
CA LEU A 661 -28.53 -25.08 23.50
C LEU A 661 -29.43 -24.60 24.66
N ARG A 662 -29.40 -23.31 24.98
CA ARG A 662 -30.32 -22.69 25.95
C ARG A 662 -31.79 -22.78 25.50
N LEU A 663 -32.10 -22.50 24.24
CA LEU A 663 -33.47 -22.64 23.70
C LEU A 663 -33.99 -24.08 23.79
N ILE A 664 -33.14 -25.08 23.53
CA ILE A 664 -33.49 -26.50 23.66
C ILE A 664 -33.76 -26.84 25.15
N GLN A 665 -32.90 -26.36 26.05
CA GLN A 665 -33.05 -26.58 27.49
C GLN A 665 -34.29 -25.92 28.10
N ASP A 666 -34.64 -24.71 27.65
CA ASP A 666 -35.83 -23.99 28.10
C ASP A 666 -37.13 -24.50 27.43
N GLY A 667 -37.04 -25.54 26.58
CA GLY A 667 -38.19 -26.19 25.95
C GLY A 667 -38.80 -25.46 24.75
N HIS A 668 -38.03 -24.55 24.12
CA HIS A 668 -38.42 -23.91 22.85
C HIS A 668 -38.12 -24.77 21.61
N ILE A 669 -37.30 -25.82 21.77
CA ILE A 669 -37.06 -26.89 20.80
C ILE A 669 -37.15 -28.22 21.57
N ASP A 670 -38.01 -29.14 21.12
CA ASP A 670 -38.37 -30.36 21.84
C ASP A 670 -37.28 -31.44 21.78
N SER A 671 -36.62 -31.59 20.62
CA SER A 671 -35.49 -32.51 20.43
C SER A 671 -34.42 -31.96 19.50
N LEU A 672 -33.17 -32.34 19.79
CA LEU A 672 -32.04 -32.16 18.86
C LEU A 672 -32.23 -32.92 17.53
N ASP A 673 -32.98 -34.02 17.54
CA ASP A 673 -33.22 -34.85 16.36
C ASP A 673 -34.48 -34.42 15.56
N ASP A 674 -35.15 -33.34 15.97
CA ASP A 674 -36.26 -32.78 15.20
C ASP A 674 -35.79 -32.06 13.92
N PRO A 675 -36.56 -32.13 12.82
CA PRO A 675 -36.35 -31.31 11.64
C PRO A 675 -36.29 -29.81 11.95
N VAL A 676 -35.29 -29.12 11.40
CA VAL A 676 -35.17 -27.65 11.48
C VAL A 676 -36.43 -26.95 10.91
N ALA A 677 -37.08 -27.57 9.93
CA ALA A 677 -38.32 -27.09 9.33
C ALA A 677 -39.53 -27.00 10.30
N ASN A 678 -39.51 -27.72 11.44
CA ASN A 678 -40.55 -27.60 12.47
C ASN A 678 -40.56 -26.22 13.12
N TYR A 679 -39.36 -25.64 13.31
CA TYR A 679 -39.14 -24.38 14.02
C TYR A 679 -38.86 -23.21 13.07
N TRP A 680 -38.32 -23.49 11.88
CA TRP A 680 -38.09 -22.52 10.82
C TRP A 680 -38.83 -22.96 9.55
N PRO A 681 -40.12 -22.61 9.36
CA PRO A 681 -40.93 -23.12 8.24
C PRO A 681 -40.38 -22.81 6.85
N ALA A 682 -39.58 -21.75 6.68
CA ALA A 682 -38.89 -21.43 5.43
C ALA A 682 -37.79 -22.46 5.04
N PHE A 683 -37.46 -23.39 5.94
CA PHE A 683 -36.48 -24.47 5.78
C PHE A 683 -37.11 -25.76 5.20
N GLU A 684 -38.41 -25.72 4.82
CA GLU A 684 -39.20 -26.86 4.32
C GLU A 684 -38.60 -27.59 3.09
N SER A 685 -37.68 -26.96 2.35
CA SER A 685 -37.02 -27.58 1.18
C SER A 685 -36.03 -28.70 1.53
N LYS A 686 -35.74 -28.92 2.82
CA LYS A 686 -34.73 -29.88 3.32
C LYS A 686 -35.13 -30.51 4.68
N PRO A 687 -36.30 -31.18 4.76
CA PRO A 687 -36.89 -31.65 6.04
C PRO A 687 -36.07 -32.72 6.77
N GLN A 688 -35.06 -33.32 6.13
CA GLN A 688 -34.14 -34.30 6.70
C GLN A 688 -32.94 -33.67 7.45
N VAL A 689 -32.82 -32.34 7.47
CA VAL A 689 -31.82 -31.64 8.30
C VAL A 689 -32.40 -31.42 9.70
N THR A 690 -31.75 -31.98 10.72
CA THR A 690 -32.14 -31.84 12.12
C THR A 690 -31.35 -30.73 12.82
N VAL A 691 -31.81 -30.29 14.00
CA VAL A 691 -31.08 -29.31 14.83
C VAL A 691 -29.68 -29.83 15.19
N ARG A 692 -29.55 -31.14 15.46
CA ARG A 692 -28.27 -31.84 15.65
C ARG A 692 -27.37 -31.71 14.43
N HIS A 693 -27.89 -31.90 13.21
CA HIS A 693 -27.09 -31.80 11.99
C HIS A 693 -26.51 -30.41 11.75
N LEU A 694 -27.16 -29.33 12.21
CA LEU A 694 -26.59 -27.98 12.20
C LEU A 694 -25.39 -27.90 13.16
N LEU A 695 -25.60 -28.25 14.43
CA LEU A 695 -24.61 -28.15 15.50
C LEU A 695 -23.39 -29.08 15.30
N THR A 696 -23.57 -30.25 14.72
CA THR A 696 -22.49 -31.25 14.50
C THR A 696 -21.76 -31.10 13.17
N HIS A 697 -21.99 -30.01 12.42
CA HIS A 697 -21.42 -29.78 11.09
C HIS A 697 -21.75 -30.89 10.06
N GLN A 698 -22.96 -31.45 10.14
CA GLN A 698 -23.42 -32.60 9.33
C GLN A 698 -24.57 -32.26 8.36
N ALA A 699 -24.99 -31.00 8.27
CA ALA A 699 -26.15 -30.59 7.48
C ALA A 699 -25.95 -30.62 5.95
N GLY A 700 -24.73 -30.85 5.46
CA GLY A 700 -24.39 -30.84 4.02
C GLY A 700 -24.36 -29.45 3.37
N LEU A 701 -24.50 -28.37 4.16
CA LEU A 701 -24.60 -26.97 3.72
C LEU A 701 -23.31 -26.15 3.98
N ALA A 702 -22.18 -26.79 4.29
CA ALA A 702 -20.92 -26.10 4.60
C ALA A 702 -20.37 -25.30 3.40
N SER A 703 -20.53 -25.85 2.20
CA SER A 703 -19.95 -25.34 0.94
C SER A 703 -20.99 -24.72 -0.01
N VAL A 704 -22.21 -24.43 0.46
CA VAL A 704 -23.35 -24.04 -0.39
C VAL A 704 -23.61 -22.53 -0.27
N TYR A 705 -23.46 -21.80 -1.37
CA TYR A 705 -23.58 -20.33 -1.45
C TYR A 705 -24.31 -19.93 -2.75
N PRO A 706 -24.90 -18.72 -2.85
CA PRO A 706 -25.55 -18.26 -4.08
C PRO A 706 -24.59 -18.23 -5.29
N GLU A 707 -25.10 -18.44 -6.50
CA GLU A 707 -24.30 -18.23 -7.71
C GLU A 707 -23.98 -16.73 -7.90
N ASP A 708 -22.74 -16.42 -8.31
CA ASP A 708 -22.24 -15.05 -8.52
C ASP A 708 -22.38 -14.12 -7.28
N ALA A 709 -22.36 -14.69 -6.07
CA ALA A 709 -22.41 -13.96 -4.81
C ALA A 709 -21.28 -12.93 -4.69
N THR A 710 -21.66 -11.66 -4.43
CA THR A 710 -20.71 -10.57 -4.15
C THR A 710 -20.36 -10.53 -2.65
N LEU A 711 -19.28 -9.82 -2.27
CA LEU A 711 -18.98 -9.59 -0.86
C LEU A 711 -20.18 -8.94 -0.13
N ASP A 712 -20.83 -7.94 -0.73
CA ASP A 712 -21.97 -7.26 -0.11
C ASP A 712 -23.19 -8.19 0.02
N THR A 713 -23.38 -9.12 -0.93
CA THR A 713 -24.39 -10.20 -0.84
C THR A 713 -24.13 -11.14 0.33
N LEU A 714 -22.87 -11.45 0.62
CA LEU A 714 -22.47 -12.35 1.73
C LEU A 714 -22.50 -11.66 3.10
N LEU A 715 -22.38 -10.33 3.15
CA LEU A 715 -22.51 -9.55 4.38
C LEU A 715 -23.98 -9.24 4.74
N ASP A 716 -24.91 -9.30 3.77
CA ASP A 716 -26.34 -9.10 4.03
C ASP A 716 -27.00 -10.32 4.71
N TRP A 717 -27.35 -10.13 5.98
CA TRP A 717 -27.96 -11.15 6.83
C TRP A 717 -29.27 -11.69 6.25
N SER A 718 -30.14 -10.82 5.73
CA SER A 718 -31.48 -11.17 5.27
C SER A 718 -31.42 -12.05 4.01
N THR A 719 -30.55 -11.69 3.06
CA THR A 719 -30.31 -12.44 1.82
C THR A 719 -29.72 -13.81 2.13
N MET A 720 -28.68 -13.87 2.98
CA MET A 720 -28.00 -15.14 3.27
C MET A 720 -28.83 -16.11 4.12
N THR A 721 -29.58 -15.63 5.12
CA THR A 721 -30.53 -16.48 5.87
C THR A 721 -31.68 -16.96 4.99
N THR A 722 -32.23 -16.10 4.13
CA THR A 722 -33.28 -16.48 3.17
C THR A 722 -32.80 -17.55 2.19
N PHE A 723 -31.59 -17.39 1.64
CA PHE A 723 -30.97 -18.37 0.75
C PHE A 723 -30.74 -19.71 1.46
N MET A 724 -30.14 -19.70 2.66
CA MET A 724 -29.84 -20.92 3.43
C MET A 724 -31.13 -21.70 3.77
N ALA A 725 -32.20 -21.00 4.14
CA ALA A 725 -33.49 -21.61 4.42
C ALA A 725 -34.13 -22.19 3.16
N LYS A 726 -34.34 -21.38 2.11
CA LYS A 726 -35.20 -21.75 0.98
C LYS A 726 -34.45 -22.45 -0.15
N GLU A 727 -33.35 -21.87 -0.61
CA GLU A 727 -32.72 -22.15 -1.91
C GLU A 727 -31.51 -23.09 -1.83
N ALA A 728 -30.75 -23.04 -0.74
CA ALA A 728 -29.60 -23.92 -0.55
C ALA A 728 -30.05 -25.39 -0.53
N VAL A 729 -29.25 -26.29 -1.12
CA VAL A 729 -29.52 -27.74 -1.16
C VAL A 729 -28.34 -28.48 -0.52
N PRO A 730 -28.57 -29.46 0.38
CA PRO A 730 -27.49 -30.28 0.94
C PRO A 730 -26.66 -30.97 -0.16
N SER A 731 -25.34 -30.83 -0.08
CA SER A 731 -24.39 -31.41 -1.03
C SER A 731 -24.20 -32.93 -0.90
N HIS A 732 -24.58 -33.48 0.24
CA HIS A 732 -24.67 -34.90 0.56
C HIS A 732 -25.88 -35.14 1.49
N GLU A 733 -26.18 -36.40 1.79
CA GLU A 733 -27.19 -36.77 2.78
C GLU A 733 -26.82 -36.20 4.16
N PRO A 734 -27.69 -35.40 4.82
CA PRO A 734 -27.43 -34.87 6.15
C PRO A 734 -27.23 -35.99 7.18
N GLY A 735 -26.19 -35.87 8.01
CA GLY A 735 -25.80 -36.93 8.96
C GLY A 735 -24.86 -37.99 8.40
N ALA A 736 -24.65 -38.09 7.09
CA ALA A 736 -23.73 -39.08 6.50
C ALA A 736 -22.24 -38.69 6.64
N GLU A 737 -21.94 -37.39 6.48
CA GLU A 737 -20.57 -36.85 6.55
C GLU A 737 -20.52 -35.57 7.39
N THR A 738 -19.36 -35.26 7.95
CA THR A 738 -19.08 -33.99 8.62
C THR A 738 -18.24 -33.09 7.71
N GLN A 739 -18.72 -31.88 7.45
CA GLN A 739 -18.00 -30.84 6.70
C GLN A 739 -18.00 -29.54 7.51
N TYR A 740 -16.82 -29.01 7.85
CA TYR A 740 -16.74 -27.85 8.75
C TYR A 740 -17.40 -26.60 8.15
N HIS A 741 -18.46 -26.10 8.78
CA HIS A 741 -19.20 -24.92 8.32
C HIS A 741 -18.46 -23.63 8.69
N ALA A 742 -17.41 -23.27 7.95
CA ALA A 742 -16.57 -22.11 8.24
C ALA A 742 -17.36 -20.79 8.36
N LEU A 743 -18.27 -20.52 7.41
CA LEU A 743 -19.15 -19.34 7.41
C LEU A 743 -20.62 -19.70 7.67
N SER A 744 -21.16 -20.71 6.98
CA SER A 744 -22.61 -20.95 6.94
C SER A 744 -23.25 -21.35 8.28
N TYR A 745 -22.44 -21.73 9.28
CA TYR A 745 -22.90 -21.94 10.66
C TYR A 745 -23.60 -20.71 11.24
N ALA A 746 -23.14 -19.49 10.91
CA ALA A 746 -23.75 -18.25 11.39
C ALA A 746 -25.21 -18.12 10.95
N TRP A 747 -25.49 -18.15 9.66
CA TRP A 747 -26.84 -17.95 9.12
C TRP A 747 -27.76 -19.14 9.42
N LEU A 748 -27.21 -20.35 9.59
CA LEU A 748 -28.00 -21.55 9.93
C LEU A 748 -28.42 -21.57 11.40
N VAL A 749 -27.47 -21.41 12.34
CA VAL A 749 -27.75 -21.46 13.78
C VAL A 749 -28.40 -20.16 14.26
N GLY A 750 -27.91 -19.01 13.81
CA GLY A 750 -28.52 -17.71 14.12
C GLY A 750 -29.91 -17.57 13.50
N GLY A 751 -30.11 -17.99 12.24
CA GLY A 751 -31.42 -17.97 11.61
C GLY A 751 -32.45 -18.89 12.28
N LEU A 752 -32.02 -20.03 12.83
CA LEU A 752 -32.87 -20.89 13.66
C LEU A 752 -33.23 -20.21 15.01
N ILE A 753 -32.28 -19.53 15.67
CA ILE A 753 -32.55 -18.74 16.87
C ILE A 753 -33.59 -17.63 16.56
N GLU A 754 -33.44 -16.91 15.44
CA GLU A 754 -34.38 -15.86 15.03
C GLU A 754 -35.78 -16.43 14.71
N ALA A 755 -35.85 -17.60 14.07
CA ALA A 755 -37.10 -18.27 13.76
C ALA A 755 -37.86 -18.77 15.00
N VAL A 756 -37.15 -19.31 15.99
CA VAL A 756 -37.72 -19.80 17.27
C VAL A 756 -38.18 -18.65 18.16
N THR A 757 -37.36 -17.59 18.29
CA THR A 757 -37.61 -16.48 19.22
C THR A 757 -38.49 -15.37 18.65
N GLY A 758 -38.61 -15.28 17.33
CA GLY A 758 -39.29 -14.18 16.64
C GLY A 758 -38.56 -12.83 16.75
N LYS A 759 -37.29 -12.84 17.15
CA LYS A 759 -36.44 -11.68 17.46
C LYS A 759 -35.07 -11.81 16.79
N PRO A 760 -34.29 -10.72 16.62
CA PRO A 760 -32.89 -10.81 16.22
C PRO A 760 -32.09 -11.65 17.21
N TYR A 761 -31.16 -12.50 16.74
CA TYR A 761 -30.49 -13.47 17.62
C TYR A 761 -29.60 -12.78 18.67
N GLU A 762 -29.10 -11.57 18.41
CA GLU A 762 -28.40 -10.77 19.41
C GLU A 762 -29.33 -10.35 20.56
N GLU A 763 -30.61 -10.05 20.33
CA GLU A 763 -31.54 -9.71 21.41
C GLU A 763 -31.81 -10.94 22.31
N TRP A 764 -31.81 -12.14 21.74
CA TRP A 764 -31.87 -13.39 22.51
C TRP A 764 -30.59 -13.61 23.33
N LEU A 765 -29.41 -13.56 22.68
CA LEU A 765 -28.13 -13.72 23.37
C LEU A 765 -27.95 -12.69 24.50
N ASP A 766 -28.34 -11.44 24.27
CA ASP A 766 -28.29 -10.35 25.25
C ASP A 766 -29.24 -10.55 26.45
N SER A 767 -30.20 -11.47 26.33
CA SER A 767 -31.12 -11.82 27.42
C SER A 767 -30.69 -13.06 28.23
N VAL A 768 -29.71 -13.84 27.76
CA VAL A 768 -29.26 -15.08 28.42
C VAL A 768 -27.77 -15.13 28.76
N LEU A 769 -26.91 -14.39 28.07
CA LEU A 769 -25.47 -14.36 28.37
C LEU A 769 -25.19 -13.42 29.55
N PRO A 770 -24.25 -13.76 30.45
CA PRO A 770 -23.72 -12.79 31.40
C PRO A 770 -22.93 -11.72 30.64
N TYR A 771 -23.18 -10.46 30.98
CA TYR A 771 -22.41 -9.33 30.47
C TYR A 771 -21.89 -8.47 31.62
N ASN A 772 -20.59 -8.20 31.59
CA ASN A 772 -19.92 -7.21 32.42
C ASN A 772 -20.00 -7.50 33.93
N SER A 773 -20.05 -8.78 34.32
CA SER A 773 -20.04 -9.20 35.72
C SER A 773 -18.64 -9.14 36.34
N LEU A 774 -17.58 -9.18 35.50
CA LEU A 774 -16.19 -9.03 35.93
C LEU A 774 -15.76 -7.56 35.85
N GLU A 775 -15.72 -6.88 37.00
CA GLU A 775 -15.14 -5.54 37.12
C GLU A 775 -13.61 -5.60 36.95
N PHE A 776 -13.04 -4.79 36.04
CA PHE A 776 -11.59 -4.60 35.96
C PHE A 776 -11.12 -3.59 37.02
N PRO A 777 -10.17 -3.95 37.90
CA PRO A 777 -9.70 -3.03 38.94
C PRO A 777 -9.03 -1.77 38.35
N GLY A 778 -9.77 -0.67 38.31
CA GLY A 778 -9.29 0.66 37.91
C GLY A 778 -9.89 1.27 36.64
N GLU A 779 -10.78 0.59 35.91
CA GLU A 779 -11.44 1.15 34.71
C GLU A 779 -12.92 1.51 34.97
N GLU A 780 -13.27 2.80 34.93
CA GLU A 780 -14.67 3.25 34.88
C GLU A 780 -15.26 3.00 33.49
N THR A 781 -15.98 1.89 33.28
CA THR A 781 -17.36 1.87 32.73
C THR A 781 -17.83 0.45 32.37
N ALA A 782 -19.14 0.19 32.52
CA ALA A 782 -19.82 -1.00 32.04
C ALA A 782 -20.01 -1.00 30.49
N ARG A 783 -18.90 -0.94 29.74
CA ARG A 783 -18.91 -1.06 28.27
C ARG A 783 -19.14 -2.50 27.84
N ARG A 784 -19.87 -2.69 26.75
CA ARG A 784 -20.10 -4.01 26.15
C ARG A 784 -18.80 -4.52 25.51
N ASN A 785 -18.26 -5.63 26.03
CA ASN A 785 -16.98 -6.18 25.57
C ASN A 785 -17.14 -7.46 24.71
N LEU A 786 -18.33 -7.73 24.16
CA LEU A 786 -18.64 -8.86 23.28
C LEU A 786 -19.71 -8.47 22.25
N PHE A 787 -19.38 -8.59 20.97
CA PHE A 787 -20.21 -8.26 19.81
C PHE A 787 -20.25 -9.46 18.85
N LEU A 788 -21.45 -9.98 18.55
CA LEU A 788 -21.63 -11.13 17.66
C LEU A 788 -22.41 -10.78 16.39
N ALA A 789 -23.28 -9.77 16.46
CA ALA A 789 -24.05 -9.23 15.35
C ALA A 789 -23.39 -8.00 14.67
N GLY A 790 -22.05 -7.95 14.68
CA GLY A 790 -21.26 -6.80 14.25
C GLY A 790 -21.03 -5.78 15.38
N ILE A 791 -20.09 -4.85 15.16
CA ILE A 791 -19.82 -3.73 16.07
C ILE A 791 -20.90 -2.64 15.96
N SER A 792 -21.13 -1.88 17.03
CA SER A 792 -21.99 -0.69 17.01
C SER A 792 -21.25 0.56 16.52
N GLU A 793 -22.00 1.60 16.12
CA GLU A 793 -21.44 2.81 15.51
C GLU A 793 -20.40 3.53 16.41
N ASP A 794 -20.62 3.50 17.73
CA ASP A 794 -19.81 4.16 18.77
C ASP A 794 -18.45 3.50 19.03
N VAL A 795 -18.24 2.27 18.57
CA VAL A 795 -16.94 1.57 18.68
C VAL A 795 -15.91 2.22 17.75
N CYS A 796 -14.81 2.74 18.29
CA CYS A 796 -13.78 3.44 17.52
C CYS A 796 -12.79 2.46 16.88
N ASN A 797 -12.65 2.50 15.55
CA ASN A 797 -11.67 1.69 14.79
C ASN A 797 -10.23 1.83 15.31
N ASP A 798 -9.83 3.01 15.77
CA ASP A 798 -8.46 3.32 16.19
C ASP A 798 -8.17 3.05 17.68
N ARG A 799 -9.21 3.03 18.54
CA ARG A 799 -9.05 2.99 20.00
C ARG A 799 -9.65 1.76 20.68
N ASP A 800 -10.75 1.20 20.16
CA ASP A 800 -11.43 0.06 20.80
C ASP A 800 -11.16 -1.26 20.06
N LEU A 801 -10.77 -1.23 18.78
CA LEU A 801 -10.64 -2.42 17.92
C LEU A 801 -9.20 -2.69 17.46
N ALA A 802 -8.68 -3.87 17.80
CA ALA A 802 -7.37 -4.32 17.34
C ALA A 802 -7.35 -4.55 15.80
N VAL A 803 -6.24 -4.23 15.15
CA VAL A 803 -6.04 -4.36 13.70
C VAL A 803 -5.32 -5.68 13.40
N LEU A 804 -5.98 -6.56 12.65
CA LEU A 804 -5.43 -7.85 12.25
C LEU A 804 -4.17 -7.64 11.39
N SER A 805 -3.06 -8.19 11.88
CA SER A 805 -1.73 -8.14 11.27
C SER A 805 -1.36 -9.57 10.86
N ILE A 806 -0.96 -9.79 9.60
CA ILE A 806 -0.94 -11.13 8.98
C ILE A 806 0.49 -11.58 8.71
N ASP A 807 0.94 -12.67 9.37
CA ASP A 807 2.22 -13.28 9.04
C ASP A 807 2.15 -13.99 7.68
N ARG A 808 2.77 -13.35 6.68
CA ARG A 808 2.87 -13.88 5.32
C ARG A 808 3.86 -15.04 5.21
N SER A 809 4.77 -15.23 6.15
CA SER A 809 5.80 -16.28 6.05
C SER A 809 5.21 -17.66 6.30
N SER A 810 4.39 -17.85 7.34
CA SER A 810 3.63 -19.10 7.55
C SER A 810 2.54 -19.31 6.51
N LEU A 811 1.87 -18.25 6.04
CA LEU A 811 0.78 -18.34 5.06
C LEU A 811 1.24 -18.54 3.59
N ALA A 812 2.47 -18.18 3.23
CA ALA A 812 3.00 -18.35 1.87
C ALA A 812 3.25 -19.82 1.47
N SER A 813 3.19 -20.75 2.41
CA SER A 813 3.28 -22.21 2.22
C SER A 813 2.34 -22.74 1.12
N ASN A 814 1.19 -22.08 0.91
CA ASN A 814 0.15 -22.48 -0.04
C ASN A 814 0.08 -21.62 -1.33
N GLN A 815 1.01 -20.69 -1.58
CA GLN A 815 1.14 -20.13 -2.93
C GLN A 815 2.04 -21.02 -3.80
N PRO A 816 1.65 -21.38 -5.03
CA PRO A 816 2.51 -22.13 -5.94
C PRO A 816 3.81 -21.38 -6.17
N LYS A 817 4.95 -22.00 -5.86
CA LYS A 817 6.27 -21.46 -6.23
C LYS A 817 6.30 -21.26 -7.75
N GLY A 818 6.74 -20.08 -8.19
CA GLY A 818 6.54 -19.60 -9.56
C GLY A 818 7.02 -20.59 -10.63
N GLY A 819 6.11 -21.01 -11.50
CA GLY A 819 6.39 -21.93 -12.59
C GLY A 819 5.13 -22.67 -13.07
N GLU A 820 4.34 -23.23 -12.14
CA GLU A 820 3.17 -24.04 -12.47
C GLU A 820 1.89 -23.55 -11.77
N GLN A 821 1.04 -22.84 -12.52
CA GLN A 821 -0.41 -22.93 -12.27
C GLN A 821 -0.88 -24.29 -12.79
N LYS A 822 -0.89 -25.31 -11.93
CA LYS A 822 -1.70 -26.51 -12.17
C LYS A 822 -3.16 -26.13 -11.93
N ASP A 823 -4.02 -26.40 -12.91
CA ASP A 823 -5.46 -26.14 -12.80
C ASP A 823 -6.02 -26.83 -11.56
N VAL A 824 -6.62 -26.03 -10.66
CA VAL A 824 -7.43 -26.57 -9.56
C VAL A 824 -8.66 -27.18 -10.20
N LYS A 825 -8.64 -28.50 -10.41
CA LYS A 825 -9.82 -29.24 -10.88
C LYS A 825 -10.98 -28.95 -9.92
N PRO A 826 -12.13 -28.46 -10.41
CA PRO A 826 -13.29 -28.26 -9.56
C PRO A 826 -13.72 -29.59 -8.92
N PRO A 827 -14.41 -29.56 -7.77
CA PRO A 827 -14.94 -30.76 -7.13
C PRO A 827 -15.79 -31.55 -8.14
N ALA A 828 -15.67 -32.88 -8.09
CA ALA A 828 -16.10 -33.74 -9.18
C ALA A 828 -17.62 -33.67 -9.43
N ALA A 829 -18.02 -32.96 -10.48
CA ALA A 829 -19.33 -33.15 -11.09
C ALA A 829 -19.46 -34.62 -11.52
N THR A 830 -20.61 -35.21 -11.24
CA THR A 830 -20.89 -36.63 -11.50
C THR A 830 -20.66 -36.98 -12.97
N SER A 831 -19.78 -37.94 -13.22
CA SER A 831 -19.22 -38.16 -14.56
C SER A 831 -20.18 -38.91 -15.49
N THR A 832 -21.05 -38.18 -16.19
CA THR A 832 -21.53 -38.61 -17.50
C THR A 832 -20.39 -38.44 -18.51
N LYS A 833 -19.82 -39.54 -18.99
CA LYS A 833 -18.87 -39.51 -20.11
C LYS A 833 -19.61 -39.22 -21.41
N ASP A 834 -19.27 -38.12 -22.05
CA ASP A 834 -19.31 -37.97 -23.51
C ASP A 834 -17.91 -37.52 -23.94
N ASP A 835 -17.21 -38.38 -24.69
CA ASP A 835 -15.84 -38.15 -25.16
C ASP A 835 -15.89 -37.47 -26.55
N SER A 836 -15.82 -36.14 -26.60
CA SER A 836 -15.69 -35.36 -27.85
C SER A 836 -14.81 -34.11 -27.70
N ASP A 837 -13.53 -34.24 -28.07
CA ASP A 837 -12.53 -33.15 -28.04
C ASP A 837 -12.68 -32.17 -29.23
N ASP A 838 -13.73 -31.33 -29.18
CA ASP A 838 -13.95 -30.23 -30.14
C ASP A 838 -14.50 -28.95 -29.45
N GLU A 839 -14.17 -28.73 -28.16
CA GLU A 839 -14.52 -27.50 -27.46
C GLU A 839 -13.58 -26.33 -27.80
N ASP A 840 -14.13 -25.34 -28.51
CA ASP A 840 -13.49 -24.06 -28.86
C ASP A 840 -12.77 -23.42 -27.65
N GLU A 841 -11.58 -22.86 -27.89
CA GLU A 841 -10.80 -22.18 -26.85
C GLU A 841 -11.58 -21.01 -26.24
N ASP A 842 -12.44 -20.35 -27.03
CA ASP A 842 -13.29 -19.26 -26.55
C ASP A 842 -14.45 -19.76 -25.66
N GLU A 843 -14.97 -20.98 -25.88
CA GLU A 843 -15.90 -21.63 -24.95
C GLU A 843 -15.19 -22.04 -23.64
N ARG A 844 -14.00 -22.64 -23.73
CA ARG A 844 -13.19 -22.97 -22.54
C ARG A 844 -12.89 -21.72 -21.71
N ARG A 845 -12.54 -20.59 -22.36
CA ARG A 845 -12.35 -19.28 -21.71
C ARG A 845 -13.64 -18.71 -21.11
N LYS A 846 -14.81 -18.84 -21.78
CA LYS A 846 -16.12 -18.44 -21.22
C LYS A 846 -16.49 -19.26 -19.98
N LYS A 847 -16.30 -20.59 -20.01
CA LYS A 847 -16.52 -21.47 -18.84
C LYS A 847 -15.61 -21.10 -17.67
N ALA A 848 -14.31 -20.95 -17.92
CA ALA A 848 -13.35 -20.54 -16.89
C ALA A 848 -13.68 -19.16 -16.30
N ARG A 849 -14.06 -18.19 -17.15
CA ARG A 849 -14.53 -16.86 -16.72
C ARG A 849 -15.78 -16.94 -15.83
N LYS A 850 -16.78 -17.77 -16.20
CA LYS A 850 -18.00 -17.95 -15.38
C LYS A 850 -17.68 -18.60 -14.03
N VAL A 851 -16.75 -19.55 -13.97
CA VAL A 851 -16.30 -20.15 -12.69
C VAL A 851 -15.55 -19.12 -11.83
N LEU A 852 -14.72 -18.27 -12.43
CA LEU A 852 -13.98 -17.23 -11.70
C LEU A 852 -14.88 -16.11 -11.17
N THR A 853 -15.95 -15.70 -11.88
CA THR A 853 -16.92 -14.74 -11.33
C THR A 853 -17.77 -15.36 -10.23
N LYS A 854 -18.23 -16.61 -10.42
CA LYS A 854 -19.18 -17.30 -9.53
C LYS A 854 -18.76 -17.34 -8.06
N TYR A 855 -17.45 -17.37 -7.78
CA TYR A 855 -16.91 -17.47 -6.42
C TYR A 855 -16.16 -16.21 -5.95
N ARG A 856 -16.21 -15.09 -6.68
CA ARG A 856 -15.42 -13.88 -6.40
C ARG A 856 -15.69 -13.30 -5.01
N GLY A 857 -16.96 -13.11 -4.61
CA GLY A 857 -17.30 -12.58 -3.29
C GLY A 857 -16.87 -13.50 -2.15
N LEU A 858 -16.92 -14.83 -2.35
CA LEU A 858 -16.47 -15.81 -1.37
C LEU A 858 -14.94 -15.79 -1.24
N GLN A 859 -14.19 -15.68 -2.35
CA GLN A 859 -12.74 -15.50 -2.32
C GLN A 859 -12.32 -14.19 -1.62
N GLN A 860 -13.11 -13.11 -1.79
CA GLN A 860 -12.90 -11.87 -1.06
C GLN A 860 -13.14 -12.07 0.45
N LEU A 861 -14.30 -12.61 0.86
CA LEU A 861 -14.62 -12.80 2.28
C LEU A 861 -13.71 -13.81 3.00
N MET A 862 -13.12 -14.77 2.28
CA MET A 862 -12.14 -15.72 2.82
C MET A 862 -10.72 -15.14 3.01
N ASN A 863 -10.44 -13.91 2.57
CA ASN A 863 -9.19 -13.22 2.86
C ASN A 863 -9.25 -12.57 4.26
N PRO A 864 -8.37 -12.91 5.23
CA PRO A 864 -8.46 -12.38 6.58
C PRO A 864 -8.32 -10.86 6.72
N SER A 865 -7.66 -10.17 5.77
CA SER A 865 -7.51 -8.70 5.84
C SER A 865 -8.83 -7.93 5.62
N VAL A 866 -9.87 -8.63 5.14
CA VAL A 866 -11.22 -8.08 4.96
C VAL A 866 -11.90 -7.75 6.29
N PHE A 867 -11.54 -8.45 7.36
CA PHE A 867 -12.08 -8.24 8.70
C PHE A 867 -11.46 -7.03 9.43
N ASN A 868 -10.55 -6.28 8.77
CA ASN A 868 -10.21 -4.91 9.17
C ASN A 868 -11.19 -3.87 8.60
N MET A 869 -11.96 -4.20 7.55
CA MET A 869 -12.84 -3.23 6.90
C MET A 869 -14.03 -2.84 7.79
N ARG A 870 -14.31 -1.54 7.92
CA ARG A 870 -15.40 -1.03 8.78
C ARG A 870 -16.75 -1.72 8.48
N LYS A 871 -17.15 -1.72 7.19
CA LYS A 871 -18.39 -2.35 6.71
C LYS A 871 -18.49 -3.87 6.95
N VAL A 872 -17.35 -4.53 7.18
CA VAL A 872 -17.29 -5.98 7.47
C VAL A 872 -17.42 -6.18 8.97
N ARG A 873 -16.71 -5.37 9.77
CA ARG A 873 -16.82 -5.36 11.24
C ARG A 873 -18.24 -5.07 11.72
N GLU A 874 -18.98 -4.23 11.00
CA GLU A 874 -20.40 -3.91 11.26
C GLU A 874 -21.38 -5.03 10.81
N ALA A 875 -20.93 -6.04 10.06
CA ALA A 875 -21.82 -7.07 9.52
C ALA A 875 -22.14 -8.21 10.49
N LYS A 876 -23.39 -8.68 10.47
CA LYS A 876 -23.85 -9.89 11.18
C LYS A 876 -23.25 -11.16 10.58
N LEU A 877 -22.02 -11.51 10.99
CA LEU A 877 -21.35 -12.73 10.55
C LEU A 877 -20.59 -13.38 11.71
N PRO A 878 -21.25 -13.77 12.82
CA PRO A 878 -20.59 -14.16 14.07
C PRO A 878 -19.42 -15.13 13.83
N SER A 879 -19.68 -16.21 13.08
CA SER A 879 -18.73 -17.27 12.70
C SER A 879 -17.36 -16.84 12.16
N ALA A 880 -17.21 -15.60 11.68
CA ALA A 880 -15.94 -15.02 11.23
C ALA A 880 -15.72 -13.54 11.67
N ASN A 881 -16.74 -12.89 12.23
CA ASN A 881 -16.77 -11.45 12.53
C ASN A 881 -17.22 -11.12 13.97
N GLY A 882 -17.32 -12.12 14.86
CA GLY A 882 -17.44 -11.84 16.29
C GLY A 882 -16.24 -11.03 16.79
N HIS A 883 -16.48 -10.04 17.64
CA HIS A 883 -15.47 -9.21 18.26
C HIS A 883 -15.60 -9.27 19.79
N ALA A 884 -14.51 -9.52 20.51
CA ALA A 884 -14.54 -9.67 21.97
C ALA A 884 -13.19 -9.40 22.64
N SER A 885 -13.25 -9.18 23.95
CA SER A 885 -12.10 -9.33 24.85
C SER A 885 -11.92 -10.80 25.29
N ALA A 886 -10.74 -11.18 25.81
CA ALA A 886 -10.54 -12.47 26.45
C ALA A 886 -11.37 -12.62 27.74
N ALA A 887 -11.55 -11.53 28.51
CA ALA A 887 -12.28 -11.56 29.78
C ALA A 887 -13.77 -11.86 29.60
N SER A 888 -14.43 -11.17 28.65
CA SER A 888 -15.85 -11.42 28.33
C SER A 888 -16.10 -12.80 27.73
N LEU A 889 -15.14 -13.35 26.96
CA LEU A 889 -15.20 -14.74 26.52
C LEU A 889 -15.07 -15.74 27.69
N ALA A 890 -14.17 -15.47 28.64
CA ALA A 890 -14.01 -16.31 29.82
C ALA A 890 -15.26 -16.27 30.72
N GLU A 891 -15.85 -15.09 30.94
CA GLU A 891 -17.09 -14.89 31.71
C GLU A 891 -18.27 -15.71 31.15
N VAL A 892 -18.49 -15.64 29.84
CA VAL A 892 -19.55 -16.40 29.14
C VAL A 892 -19.35 -17.91 29.26
N PHE A 893 -18.11 -18.39 29.09
CA PHE A 893 -17.83 -19.82 29.17
C PHE A 893 -17.75 -20.36 30.61
N ASP A 894 -17.44 -19.53 31.60
CA ASP A 894 -17.48 -19.91 33.02
C ASP A 894 -18.93 -20.16 33.44
N ALA A 895 -19.85 -19.27 33.09
CA ALA A 895 -21.28 -19.44 33.36
C ALA A 895 -21.90 -20.72 32.72
N VAL A 896 -21.28 -21.31 31.70
CA VAL A 896 -21.68 -22.61 31.14
C VAL A 896 -21.26 -23.80 32.01
N ILE A 897 -20.10 -23.71 32.68
CA ILE A 897 -19.56 -24.83 33.46
C ILE A 897 -19.78 -24.69 34.98
N ARG A 898 -20.04 -23.48 35.48
CA ARG A 898 -20.11 -23.10 36.90
C ARG A 898 -21.12 -23.95 37.69
N SER A 899 -20.68 -24.60 38.76
CA SER A 899 -21.49 -25.52 39.57
C SER A 899 -21.85 -25.02 40.98
N ASN A 900 -21.82 -23.71 41.24
CA ASN A 900 -21.97 -23.15 42.59
C ASN A 900 -23.44 -23.08 43.07
N GLU A 901 -23.65 -23.33 44.37
CA GLU A 901 -24.96 -23.19 45.00
C GLU A 901 -25.41 -21.71 45.04
N GLY A 902 -26.43 -21.36 44.25
CA GLY A 902 -27.08 -20.04 44.32
C GLY A 902 -27.50 -19.42 42.98
N SER A 903 -26.98 -19.91 41.86
CA SER A 903 -27.36 -19.48 40.51
C SER A 903 -27.46 -20.68 39.58
N ASP A 904 -28.56 -20.83 38.86
CA ASP A 904 -28.68 -21.90 37.85
C ASP A 904 -27.61 -21.71 36.75
N PRO A 905 -26.91 -22.78 36.34
CA PRO A 905 -25.90 -22.70 35.29
C PRO A 905 -26.55 -22.39 33.94
N LEU A 906 -25.79 -21.75 33.05
CA LEU A 906 -26.29 -21.33 31.75
C LEU A 906 -26.75 -22.53 30.90
N LEU A 907 -26.01 -23.65 30.97
CA LEU A 907 -26.44 -24.97 30.50
C LEU A 907 -26.52 -25.96 31.67
N SER A 908 -27.49 -26.88 31.64
CA SER A 908 -27.63 -27.95 32.63
C SER A 908 -26.52 -28.99 32.48
N LYS A 909 -26.30 -29.79 33.53
CA LYS A 909 -25.29 -30.85 33.50
C LYS A 909 -25.55 -31.88 32.39
N GLU A 910 -26.81 -32.20 32.13
CA GLU A 910 -27.25 -33.12 31.08
C GLU A 910 -26.96 -32.53 29.69
N MET A 911 -27.24 -31.25 29.49
CA MET A 911 -26.96 -30.54 28.23
C MET A 911 -25.44 -30.40 28.00
N LEU A 912 -24.67 -30.14 29.06
CA LEU A 912 -23.22 -30.03 29.02
C LEU A 912 -22.56 -31.38 28.66
N GLU A 913 -22.94 -32.48 29.30
CA GLU A 913 -22.42 -33.82 28.94
C GLU A 913 -22.84 -34.25 27.52
N LEU A 914 -24.03 -33.87 27.07
CA LEU A 914 -24.48 -34.13 25.70
C LEU A 914 -23.68 -33.30 24.68
N ALA A 915 -23.33 -32.05 25.00
CA ALA A 915 -22.47 -31.21 24.18
C ALA A 915 -21.01 -31.70 24.15
N ARG A 916 -20.54 -32.34 25.22
CA ARG A 916 -19.21 -32.97 25.30
C ARG A 916 -19.11 -34.32 24.58
N THR A 917 -20.22 -34.86 24.09
CA THR A 917 -20.25 -36.15 23.37
C THR A 917 -19.75 -35.97 21.92
N PRO A 918 -18.64 -36.61 21.50
CA PRO A 918 -18.13 -36.47 20.13
C PRO A 918 -19.06 -37.08 19.09
N SER A 919 -19.22 -36.42 17.94
CA SER A 919 -19.91 -37.00 16.80
C SER A 919 -19.16 -38.22 16.23
N ARG A 920 -19.90 -39.18 15.65
CA ARG A 920 -19.43 -40.54 15.35
C ARG A 920 -19.24 -40.86 13.86
N THR A 921 -19.35 -39.87 12.97
CA THR A 921 -19.22 -40.05 11.51
C THR A 921 -17.76 -40.08 11.04
N SER A 922 -17.51 -40.82 9.96
CA SER A 922 -16.22 -40.79 9.26
C SER A 922 -16.02 -39.46 8.54
N SER A 923 -14.97 -38.72 8.89
CA SER A 923 -14.43 -37.67 8.02
C SER A 923 -13.85 -38.30 6.75
N GLN A 924 -14.35 -37.93 5.56
CA GLN A 924 -13.64 -38.27 4.32
C GLN A 924 -12.28 -37.56 4.31
N ASP A 925 -11.21 -38.30 4.02
CA ASP A 925 -9.85 -37.77 4.05
C ASP A 925 -9.54 -36.93 2.80
N SER A 926 -10.19 -35.77 2.70
CA SER A 926 -10.10 -34.91 1.53
C SER A 926 -8.74 -34.20 1.46
N SER A 927 -7.89 -34.71 0.55
CA SER A 927 -6.57 -34.14 0.22
C SER A 927 -6.63 -32.72 -0.35
N THR A 928 -7.81 -32.12 -0.45
CA THR A 928 -8.08 -30.74 -0.90
C THR A 928 -8.55 -29.81 0.22
N GLN A 929 -8.97 -30.30 1.40
CA GLN A 929 -9.27 -29.44 2.57
C GLN A 929 -8.19 -29.48 3.66
N LYS A 930 -7.28 -30.48 3.63
CA LYS A 930 -6.07 -30.58 4.48
C LYS A 930 -5.07 -29.40 4.42
N GLN A 931 -5.40 -28.30 3.74
CA GLN A 931 -4.58 -27.08 3.62
C GLN A 931 -5.32 -25.78 4.02
N ALA A 932 -6.49 -25.86 4.65
CA ALA A 932 -7.32 -24.70 5.00
C ALA A 932 -7.23 -24.25 6.48
N MET A 933 -6.11 -23.62 6.82
CA MET A 933 -5.97 -22.64 7.94
C MET A 933 -6.19 -23.08 9.41
N LEU A 934 -6.44 -24.35 9.71
CA LEU A 934 -6.38 -24.89 11.08
C LEU A 934 -5.49 -26.14 11.11
N ASN A 935 -4.40 -26.10 11.88
CA ASN A 935 -3.50 -27.25 12.12
C ASN A 935 -4.13 -28.33 13.03
N ASP A 936 -5.34 -28.09 13.55
CA ASP A 936 -6.04 -28.98 14.48
C ASP A 936 -6.67 -30.19 13.73
N ALA A 937 -5.86 -30.95 12.98
CA ALA A 937 -6.28 -32.03 12.07
C ALA A 937 -6.93 -33.26 12.76
N GLU A 938 -6.97 -33.28 14.09
CA GLU A 938 -7.63 -34.29 14.92
C GLU A 938 -8.81 -33.72 15.74
N ALA A 939 -9.25 -32.48 15.47
CA ALA A 939 -10.30 -31.81 16.20
C ALA A 939 -11.63 -32.58 16.19
N LYS A 940 -12.05 -33.07 17.36
CA LYS A 940 -13.37 -33.65 17.58
C LYS A 940 -14.39 -32.55 17.82
N PHE A 941 -15.62 -32.75 17.38
CA PHE A 941 -16.72 -31.82 17.61
C PHE A 941 -17.86 -32.51 18.36
N GLY A 942 -18.45 -31.79 19.32
CA GLY A 942 -19.67 -32.16 20.04
C GLY A 942 -20.57 -30.94 20.15
N LEU A 943 -21.83 -31.09 19.72
CA LEU A 943 -22.87 -30.05 19.56
C LEU A 943 -22.33 -28.61 19.46
N GLY A 944 -21.63 -28.26 18.37
CA GLY A 944 -21.18 -26.89 18.08
C GLY A 944 -19.86 -26.45 18.72
N PHE A 945 -19.32 -27.23 19.66
CA PHE A 945 -18.02 -26.99 20.28
C PHE A 945 -16.92 -27.87 19.67
N GLN A 946 -15.70 -27.32 19.64
CA GLN A 946 -14.47 -28.06 19.47
C GLN A 946 -14.10 -28.71 20.81
N LEU A 947 -13.73 -29.99 20.78
CA LEU A 947 -13.40 -30.80 21.96
C LEU A 947 -11.91 -31.14 21.97
N HIS A 948 -11.27 -30.96 23.13
CA HIS A 948 -9.88 -31.37 23.36
C HIS A 948 -9.81 -32.33 24.55
N GLU A 949 -9.21 -33.51 24.34
CA GLU A 949 -8.90 -34.48 25.40
C GLU A 949 -7.54 -34.19 26.03
N PHE A 950 -7.48 -34.12 27.36
CA PHE A 950 -6.24 -33.92 28.14
C PHE A 950 -6.25 -34.84 29.38
N THR A 951 -5.12 -34.91 30.10
CA THR A 951 -5.03 -35.71 31.34
C THR A 951 -4.90 -34.79 32.56
N LEU A 952 -5.79 -35.00 33.54
CA LEU A 952 -5.84 -34.32 34.83
C LEU A 952 -4.69 -34.78 35.76
N PRO A 953 -4.40 -34.05 36.86
CA PRO A 953 -3.27 -34.36 37.74
C PRO A 953 -3.42 -35.72 38.46
N ASN A 954 -4.66 -36.18 38.63
CA ASN A 954 -5.00 -37.49 39.20
C ASN A 954 -4.85 -38.66 38.22
N GLY A 955 -4.64 -38.39 36.92
CA GLY A 955 -4.53 -39.39 35.86
C GLY A 955 -5.81 -39.64 35.05
N ASP A 956 -6.95 -39.03 35.40
CA ASP A 956 -8.19 -39.14 34.64
C ASP A 956 -8.14 -38.32 33.34
N LYS A 957 -9.02 -38.68 32.39
CA LYS A 957 -9.22 -37.92 31.14
C LYS A 957 -10.26 -36.82 31.32
N GLY A 958 -9.85 -35.58 31.10
CA GLY A 958 -10.76 -34.44 30.96
C GLY A 958 -11.09 -34.15 29.49
N VAL A 959 -12.25 -33.53 29.24
CA VAL A 959 -12.68 -33.08 27.89
C VAL A 959 -13.21 -31.65 27.93
N SER A 960 -12.49 -30.71 27.30
CA SER A 960 -12.94 -29.31 27.27
C SER A 960 -14.04 -29.10 26.24
N ILE A 961 -14.95 -28.15 26.49
CA ILE A 961 -15.70 -27.49 25.42
C ILE A 961 -15.03 -26.17 25.05
N GLY A 962 -15.25 -25.67 23.84
CA GLY A 962 -14.63 -24.43 23.38
C GLY A 962 -14.70 -24.26 21.88
N HIS A 963 -13.88 -23.36 21.34
CA HIS A 963 -13.56 -23.31 19.91
C HIS A 963 -12.28 -22.49 19.68
N ALA A 964 -11.39 -22.95 18.80
CA ALA A 964 -10.28 -22.15 18.29
C ALA A 964 -10.74 -21.21 17.15
N GLY A 965 -10.37 -19.95 17.23
CA GLY A 965 -10.48 -18.98 16.15
C GLY A 965 -9.32 -19.09 15.15
N LEU A 966 -9.50 -18.48 13.98
CA LEU A 966 -8.44 -18.38 12.98
C LEU A 966 -7.27 -17.57 13.54
N GLY A 967 -6.04 -18.05 13.31
CA GLY A 967 -4.81 -17.29 13.57
C GLY A 967 -4.26 -17.33 15.00
N GLY A 968 -5.03 -17.80 15.99
CA GLY A 968 -4.51 -18.06 17.33
C GLY A 968 -5.44 -17.73 18.52
N SER A 969 -6.48 -16.92 18.32
CA SER A 969 -7.52 -16.70 19.34
C SER A 969 -8.21 -18.03 19.70
N VAL A 970 -8.59 -18.26 20.96
CA VAL A 970 -9.20 -19.52 21.42
C VAL A 970 -9.93 -19.32 22.75
N VAL A 971 -10.99 -20.10 22.99
CA VAL A 971 -11.57 -20.30 24.32
C VAL A 971 -11.70 -21.80 24.61
N MET A 972 -11.41 -22.20 25.84
CA MET A 972 -11.53 -23.57 26.36
C MET A 972 -12.10 -23.52 27.79
N ALA A 973 -13.17 -24.26 28.03
CA ALA A 973 -13.78 -24.44 29.36
C ALA A 973 -13.70 -25.91 29.77
N ILE A 974 -13.30 -26.14 31.03
CA ILE A 974 -12.93 -27.43 31.60
C ILE A 974 -13.83 -27.67 32.81
N PRO A 975 -14.94 -28.43 32.66
CA PRO A 975 -15.92 -28.62 33.72
C PRO A 975 -15.37 -29.30 34.98
N GLU A 976 -14.44 -30.25 34.82
CA GLU A 976 -13.91 -31.06 35.93
C GLU A 976 -13.21 -30.23 37.02
N GLU A 977 -12.38 -29.27 36.61
CA GLU A 977 -11.60 -28.40 37.50
C GLU A 977 -12.23 -27.00 37.63
N GLN A 978 -13.38 -26.76 36.97
CA GLN A 978 -14.06 -25.47 36.87
C GLN A 978 -13.14 -24.34 36.36
N VAL A 979 -12.34 -24.63 35.34
CA VAL A 979 -11.38 -23.67 34.75
C VAL A 979 -11.84 -23.22 33.37
N VAL A 980 -11.66 -21.93 33.06
CA VAL A 980 -11.84 -21.38 31.71
C VAL A 980 -10.59 -20.61 31.28
N VAL A 981 -10.11 -20.90 30.09
CA VAL A 981 -8.98 -20.22 29.43
C VAL A 981 -9.48 -19.52 28.18
N ALA A 982 -9.25 -18.21 28.09
CA ALA A 982 -9.50 -17.41 26.90
C ALA A 982 -8.23 -16.67 26.47
N LEU A 983 -7.96 -16.68 25.17
CA LEU A 983 -6.87 -15.96 24.51
C LEU A 983 -7.44 -15.25 23.28
N THR A 984 -7.21 -13.96 23.17
CA THR A 984 -7.52 -13.13 21.99
C THR A 984 -6.26 -12.45 21.49
N LEU A 985 -6.04 -12.41 20.18
CA LEU A 985 -4.82 -11.81 19.60
C LEU A 985 -5.05 -11.26 18.19
N ASN A 986 -4.25 -10.28 17.78
CA ASN A 986 -4.32 -9.64 16.46
C ASN A 986 -3.23 -10.09 15.47
N HIS A 987 -2.30 -10.96 15.90
CA HIS A 987 -1.21 -11.49 15.07
C HIS A 987 -1.57 -12.84 14.42
N LEU A 988 -2.11 -12.78 13.20
CA LEU A 988 -2.66 -13.93 12.49
C LEU A 988 -1.54 -14.78 11.86
N SER A 989 -1.38 -16.02 12.35
CA SER A 989 -0.38 -16.99 11.87
C SER A 989 -0.99 -18.40 11.74
N GLN A 990 -0.50 -19.25 10.82
CA GLN A 990 -1.03 -20.61 10.69
C GLN A 990 -0.75 -21.48 11.92
N ASP A 991 0.42 -21.29 12.53
CA ASP A 991 0.89 -22.03 13.68
C ASP A 991 1.31 -21.05 14.78
N SER A 992 0.31 -20.61 15.57
CA SER A 992 0.51 -19.53 16.55
C SER A 992 1.39 -19.99 17.72
N VAL A 993 2.68 -19.62 17.65
CA VAL A 993 3.69 -19.85 18.71
C VAL A 993 3.21 -19.26 20.04
N ALA A 994 2.62 -18.05 20.01
CA ALA A 994 2.02 -17.42 21.17
C ALA A 994 0.93 -18.30 21.80
N ARG A 995 -0.05 -18.81 21.02
CA ARG A 995 -1.08 -19.74 21.49
C ARG A 995 -0.47 -20.99 22.13
N LYS A 996 0.51 -21.62 21.47
CA LYS A 996 1.16 -22.85 21.97
C LYS A 996 1.86 -22.63 23.31
N ARG A 997 2.70 -21.59 23.43
CA ARG A 997 3.45 -21.30 24.67
C ARG A 997 2.53 -20.88 25.81
N ILE A 998 1.55 -20.00 25.57
CA ILE A 998 0.59 -19.55 26.58
C ILE A 998 -0.22 -20.74 27.13
N LEU A 999 -0.77 -21.58 26.26
CA LEU A 999 -1.51 -22.78 26.70
C LEU A 999 -0.58 -23.79 27.40
N GLY A 1000 0.65 -23.99 26.91
CA GLY A 1000 1.64 -24.86 27.56
C GLY A 1000 1.95 -24.44 29.00
N ILE A 1001 2.13 -23.14 29.24
CA ILE A 1001 2.36 -22.58 30.60
C ILE A 1001 1.14 -22.77 31.50
N ILE A 1002 -0.08 -22.54 30.99
CA ILE A 1002 -1.31 -22.71 31.76
C ILE A 1002 -1.52 -24.19 32.14
N PHE A 1003 -1.29 -25.12 31.22
CA PHE A 1003 -1.41 -26.55 31.49
C PHE A 1003 -0.34 -27.04 32.48
N ASP A 1004 0.91 -26.59 32.35
CA ASP A 1004 2.01 -26.94 33.24
C ASP A 1004 1.78 -26.44 34.68
N GLU A 1005 1.38 -25.17 34.84
CA GLU A 1005 1.09 -24.57 36.16
C GLU A 1005 -0.12 -25.21 36.86
N LEU A 1006 -1.10 -25.72 36.09
CA LEU A 1006 -2.25 -26.46 36.60
C LEU A 1006 -1.99 -27.99 36.73
N GLY A 1007 -0.77 -28.45 36.42
CA GLY A 1007 -0.35 -29.85 36.57
C GLY A 1007 -0.95 -30.82 35.55
N TRP A 1008 -1.45 -30.32 34.42
CA TRP A 1008 -2.13 -31.09 33.38
C TRP A 1008 -1.17 -31.55 32.28
N LYS A 1009 -1.45 -32.73 31.71
CA LYS A 1009 -0.78 -33.14 30.46
C LYS A 1009 -1.58 -32.67 29.27
N ALA A 1010 -0.98 -31.78 28.49
CA ALA A 1010 -1.56 -31.19 27.30
C ALA A 1010 -1.96 -32.25 26.23
N PRO A 1011 -2.98 -31.98 25.40
CA PRO A 1011 -3.29 -32.79 24.24
C PRO A 1011 -2.11 -32.88 23.27
N ALA A 1012 -2.00 -33.95 22.49
CA ALA A 1012 -0.98 -34.07 21.43
C ALA A 1012 -1.07 -32.95 20.36
N SER A 1013 -2.25 -32.34 20.19
CA SER A 1013 -2.47 -31.18 19.31
C SER A 1013 -1.98 -29.84 19.89
N ILE A 1014 -1.56 -29.80 21.15
CA ILE A 1014 -0.95 -28.64 21.81
C ILE A 1014 0.49 -29.04 22.21
N PRO A 1015 1.44 -29.09 21.25
CA PRO A 1015 2.80 -29.49 21.54
C PRO A 1015 3.47 -28.48 22.47
N VAL A 1016 3.86 -28.94 23.65
CA VAL A 1016 4.52 -28.16 24.69
C VAL A 1016 6.02 -28.12 24.41
N GLU A 1017 6.42 -27.28 23.45
CA GLU A 1017 7.82 -26.89 23.25
C GLU A 1017 8.23 -25.85 24.32
N LEU A 1018 8.28 -26.32 25.57
CA LEU A 1018 9.03 -25.64 26.63
C LEU A 1018 10.52 -25.88 26.36
N HIS A 1019 11.18 -24.93 25.68
CA HIS A 1019 12.63 -24.90 25.58
C HIS A 1019 13.23 -24.84 27.00
N THR A 1020 13.69 -26.01 27.46
CA THR A 1020 14.20 -26.26 28.82
C THR A 1020 15.67 -26.73 28.77
N ASP A 1021 16.38 -26.33 27.71
CA ASP A 1021 17.81 -26.54 27.52
C ASP A 1021 18.59 -25.24 27.74
N GLU A 1022 19.62 -25.34 28.59
CA GLU A 1022 20.72 -24.38 28.81
C GLU A 1022 20.38 -22.91 29.12
N LEU A 1023 20.07 -22.66 30.39
CA LEU A 1023 20.16 -21.35 31.05
C LEU A 1023 21.60 -20.81 31.09
N THR A 1024 22.14 -20.34 29.96
CA THR A 1024 23.29 -19.42 29.95
C THR A 1024 22.79 -17.98 30.02
N LEU A 1025 22.65 -17.45 31.25
CA LEU A 1025 22.31 -16.06 31.51
C LEU A 1025 23.29 -15.09 30.81
N PRO A 1026 22.82 -14.24 29.87
CA PRO A 1026 23.61 -13.10 29.42
C PRO A 1026 23.59 -12.01 30.49
N ASN A 1027 24.77 -11.45 30.81
CA ASN A 1027 24.97 -10.19 31.53
C ASN A 1027 24.38 -10.08 32.95
N GLN A 1028 25.04 -10.70 33.94
CA GLN A 1028 24.99 -10.16 35.32
C GLN A 1028 25.62 -8.75 35.42
N GLU A 1029 26.46 -8.34 34.47
CA GLU A 1029 27.16 -7.04 34.47
C GLU A 1029 26.20 -5.82 34.44
N LEU A 1030 25.02 -5.95 33.82
CA LEU A 1030 24.03 -4.86 33.77
C LEU A 1030 23.35 -4.59 35.13
N ALA A 1031 23.44 -5.51 36.09
CA ALA A 1031 22.89 -5.30 37.43
C ALA A 1031 23.85 -4.51 38.35
N GLU A 1032 25.17 -4.53 38.09
CA GLU A 1032 26.15 -3.81 38.91
C GLU A 1032 26.34 -2.34 38.50
N GLU A 1033 26.07 -1.99 37.25
CA GLU A 1033 26.20 -0.61 36.75
C GLU A 1033 25.05 0.31 37.24
N ALA A 1034 23.88 -0.26 37.52
CA ALA A 1034 22.74 0.43 38.14
C ALA A 1034 22.90 0.68 39.67
N ALA A 1035 24.00 0.24 40.27
CA ALA A 1035 24.21 0.20 41.73
C ALA A 1035 25.34 1.11 42.24
N ARG A 1036 25.67 2.19 41.52
CA ARG A 1036 26.65 3.21 41.94
C ARG A 1036 26.00 4.61 41.99
N PRO A 1037 26.32 5.43 43.00
CA PRO A 1037 25.63 6.72 43.27
C PRO A 1037 26.16 7.89 42.43
#